data_AF-A0AAJ7J0U8-F1
#
_entry.id   AF-A0AAJ7J0U8-F1
#
_cell.length_a   1.000
_cell.length_b   1.000
_cell.length_c   1.000
_cell.angle_alpha   90.00
_cell.angle_beta   90.00
_cell.angle_gamma   90.00
#
_symmetry.space_group_name_H-M   'P 1'
#
loop_
_entity.id
_entity.type
_entity.pdbx_description
1 polymer ?
#
loop_
_entity_poly.entity_id
_entity_poly.type
_entity_poly.pdbx_seq_one_letter_code
_entity_poly.pdbx_strand_id
1 'polypeptide(L)'
;MDYATIIDQAVKQFYAEANNEVHQWLLKVQTSPEAWTFVWDLLDSSKSREVQFYAATTLHTKILKQFNEVPRSEFPALQERLINCMKQPNMPKIVLSKLCQALAGFFANVSTVAENQDKNNNVVDELIRMLTYDSIPMLELLLRTLSMLPVEYERRHKAAKLNECLVNEWCRTIWLLDQVFCMCSPGSSQDSESDLHLLSIECALSWLKLSQLPLEPAAQIYGHLLTAAAYYAPSREPEERDNAKGWEVVQECLTLLVTHCELGKRPQTLWVWARSLVTMARQYSGKYFCEILSAIGEVHSRIFLYALVNEGNEEQKWTVEGLIELLLQCSEQKGRYPTDETRSSIPFGFWFALQDDVSTLDQPYENLAIVALRPIYARLSQALLRKSTLPSTAEEAGDADERELFRCYRQDVADTLDYCFKVLGQDLLVLLGHRLSQALTSTDRWTEIESTLHAFEALADSVGTEESHYIPALMNLIVTHIPYERYPPKVLACACSTIGAYAEWIGEHPEPWLEKVLRIVTIGLAGGMPTAPFATIALKDLAREGKQQFAPFAPSVLNTIEQVLPSVAPGCAEGLRLMYAAGTLLNMLPTTDQKLAHLDATLGLCIIKIRELLNQPWFVARDAVTSQLKMATMFLSMLEGSIGKAVLDALLPIFRQIIVHPEWGQDNNTLGEMYTCAQKSLWSLLHPEEDARALLSILSTSYKTWPHPAALDLLRQLVLLFGRDPNNVIGPVFADISSITLSGVRACRSVHGSLSEWADLMYAYLGLLAQVCKKNTRLLLQIPDQIPEMLQCAIECLTLPETATVKSAGNFLTHAIMQTPHMQTFILPISEQLVSVVVQCIGGEVQRTNLEPHAEVLLALNKTCLEARWLRTAFEKHGALFNVSQAQKEAFVRNVLRERTNKRMFELLQDFSLQNLAAASNWNARKQ
;
A
#
# COMPACT_ATOMS: atom_id res chain seq x y z
N MET A 1 -41.05 -29.94 20.69
CA MET A 1 -40.95 -28.99 19.56
C MET A 1 -39.78 -29.45 18.73
N ASP A 2 -40.01 -29.63 17.44
CA ASP A 2 -38.99 -30.09 16.51
C ASP A 2 -37.88 -29.03 16.39
N TYR A 3 -36.62 -29.44 16.58
CA TYR A 3 -35.45 -28.58 16.67
C TYR A 3 -35.26 -27.76 15.37
N ALA A 4 -35.60 -28.35 14.22
CA ALA A 4 -35.60 -27.67 12.92
C ALA A 4 -36.60 -26.51 12.86
N THR A 5 -37.73 -26.60 13.58
CA THR A 5 -38.76 -25.54 13.59
C THR A 5 -38.30 -24.29 14.34
N ILE A 6 -37.50 -24.46 15.41
CA ILE A 6 -36.93 -23.34 16.17
C ILE A 6 -35.88 -22.61 15.32
N ILE A 7 -35.04 -23.37 14.61
CA ILE A 7 -34.01 -22.80 13.73
C ILE A 7 -34.64 -22.05 12.56
N ASP A 8 -35.70 -22.60 11.95
CA ASP A 8 -36.48 -21.95 10.89
C ASP A 8 -37.00 -20.56 11.34
N GLN A 9 -37.57 -20.47 12.55
CA GLN A 9 -38.01 -19.20 13.14
C GLN A 9 -36.85 -18.24 13.41
N ALA A 10 -35.75 -18.72 13.96
CA ALA A 10 -34.57 -17.90 14.27
C ALA A 10 -33.92 -17.33 13.00
N VAL A 11 -33.84 -18.11 11.91
CA VAL A 11 -33.33 -17.63 10.62
C VAL A 11 -34.25 -16.54 10.07
N LYS A 12 -35.57 -16.75 10.07
CA LYS A 12 -36.54 -15.73 9.63
C LYS A 12 -36.44 -14.45 10.44
N GLN A 13 -36.28 -14.57 11.77
CA GLN A 13 -36.10 -13.41 12.64
C GLN A 13 -34.80 -12.66 12.32
N PHE A 14 -33.69 -13.37 12.10
CA PHE A 14 -32.42 -12.75 11.72
C PHE A 14 -32.55 -11.94 10.41
N TYR A 15 -33.18 -12.51 9.38
CA TYR A 15 -33.38 -11.81 8.10
C TYR A 15 -34.37 -10.64 8.19
N ALA A 16 -35.30 -10.65 9.14
CA ALA A 16 -36.26 -9.57 9.34
C ALA A 16 -35.71 -8.42 10.21
N GLU A 17 -34.95 -8.73 11.26
CA GLU A 17 -34.59 -7.77 12.33
C GLU A 17 -33.07 -7.50 12.42
N ALA A 18 -32.22 -8.23 11.70
CA ALA A 18 -30.76 -8.13 11.75
C ALA A 18 -30.17 -8.21 13.19
N ASN A 19 -30.79 -9.01 14.06
CA ASN A 19 -30.43 -9.09 15.48
C ASN A 19 -29.09 -9.83 15.69
N ASN A 20 -28.12 -9.16 16.33
CA ASN A 20 -26.80 -9.69 16.64
C ASN A 20 -26.82 -10.90 17.60
N GLU A 21 -27.75 -10.95 18.56
CA GLU A 21 -27.85 -12.07 19.51
C GLU A 21 -28.31 -13.36 18.80
N VAL A 22 -29.29 -13.22 17.90
CA VAL A 22 -29.79 -14.33 17.07
C VAL A 22 -28.68 -14.79 16.11
N HIS A 23 -27.91 -13.86 15.52
CA HIS A 23 -26.77 -14.21 14.68
C HIS A 23 -25.71 -15.03 15.44
N GLN A 24 -25.32 -14.58 16.65
CA GLN A 24 -24.37 -15.32 17.48
C GLN A 24 -24.89 -16.70 17.88
N TRP A 25 -26.18 -16.83 18.17
CA TRP A 25 -26.81 -18.12 18.45
C TRP A 25 -26.78 -19.04 17.22
N LEU A 26 -27.15 -18.54 16.04
CA LEU A 26 -27.10 -19.31 14.79
C LEU A 26 -25.68 -19.77 14.44
N LEU A 27 -24.64 -18.98 14.74
CA LEU A 27 -23.24 -19.38 14.58
C LEU A 27 -22.84 -20.53 15.52
N LYS A 28 -23.36 -20.54 16.76
CA LYS A 28 -23.15 -21.66 17.70
C LYS A 28 -23.89 -22.92 17.26
N VAL A 29 -25.10 -22.77 16.74
CA VAL A 29 -25.89 -23.89 16.19
C VAL A 29 -25.19 -24.47 14.96
N GLN A 30 -24.60 -23.63 14.10
CA GLN A 30 -23.87 -24.07 12.91
C GLN A 30 -22.68 -24.99 13.24
N THR A 31 -22.02 -24.80 14.38
CA THR A 31 -20.87 -25.63 14.80
C THR A 31 -21.27 -26.86 15.61
N SER A 32 -22.53 -26.98 16.02
CA SER A 32 -23.05 -28.10 16.83
C SER A 32 -23.12 -29.43 16.03
N PRO A 33 -22.90 -30.61 16.65
CA PRO A 33 -22.94 -31.90 15.95
C PRO A 33 -24.34 -32.23 15.39
N GLU A 34 -25.40 -31.69 16.01
CA GLU A 34 -26.78 -31.82 15.55
C GLU A 34 -27.01 -31.22 14.15
N ALA A 35 -26.11 -30.33 13.69
CA ALA A 35 -26.23 -29.74 12.37
C ALA A 35 -26.11 -30.75 11.23
N TRP A 36 -25.52 -31.92 11.41
CA TRP A 36 -25.50 -32.95 10.36
C TRP A 36 -26.86 -33.57 10.07
N THR A 37 -27.81 -33.47 11.01
CA THR A 37 -29.14 -34.08 10.89
C THR A 37 -30.19 -33.07 10.45
N PHE A 38 -30.33 -31.94 11.15
CA PHE A 38 -31.42 -30.99 10.87
C PHE A 38 -31.27 -30.24 9.54
N VAL A 39 -30.05 -30.11 8.99
CA VAL A 39 -29.82 -29.36 7.74
C VAL A 39 -30.61 -29.92 6.57
N TRP A 40 -30.86 -31.23 6.55
CA TRP A 40 -31.63 -31.88 5.49
C TRP A 40 -33.12 -31.54 5.57
N ASP A 41 -33.67 -31.41 6.79
CA ASP A 41 -35.07 -31.02 7.00
C ASP A 41 -35.28 -29.54 6.64
N LEU A 42 -34.26 -28.70 6.84
CA LEU A 42 -34.27 -27.29 6.45
C LEU A 42 -34.07 -27.06 4.95
N LEU A 43 -33.50 -28.02 4.22
CA LEU A 43 -33.35 -27.99 2.76
C LEU A 43 -34.62 -28.41 2.01
N ASP A 44 -35.68 -28.81 2.72
CA ASP A 44 -36.94 -29.21 2.09
C ASP A 44 -37.60 -28.07 1.29
N SER A 45 -38.27 -28.44 0.19
CA SER A 45 -38.96 -27.51 -0.72
C SER A 45 -40.06 -26.66 -0.06
N SER A 46 -40.60 -27.09 1.09
CA SER A 46 -41.59 -26.35 1.88
C SER A 46 -41.03 -25.14 2.64
N LYS A 47 -39.70 -25.04 2.78
CA LYS A 47 -39.01 -23.99 3.53
C LYS A 47 -38.75 -22.74 2.67
N SER A 48 -38.50 -21.60 3.32
CA SER A 48 -38.17 -20.37 2.60
C SER A 48 -36.74 -20.40 2.07
N ARG A 49 -36.44 -19.53 1.08
CA ARG A 49 -35.14 -19.48 0.41
C ARG A 49 -33.99 -19.18 1.38
N GLU A 50 -34.24 -18.34 2.38
CA GLU A 50 -33.30 -17.94 3.42
C GLU A 50 -32.93 -19.11 4.32
N VAL A 51 -33.92 -19.93 4.69
CA VAL A 51 -33.76 -21.11 5.54
C VAL A 51 -32.98 -22.20 4.80
N GLN A 52 -33.34 -22.45 3.53
CA GLN A 52 -32.60 -23.38 2.67
C GLN A 52 -31.15 -22.91 2.47
N PHE A 53 -30.91 -21.61 2.30
CA PHE A 53 -29.57 -21.06 2.16
C PHE A 53 -28.73 -21.16 3.44
N TYR A 54 -29.33 -20.93 4.62
CA TYR A 54 -28.68 -21.16 5.91
C TYR A 54 -28.29 -22.64 6.07
N ALA A 55 -29.18 -23.56 5.69
CA ALA A 55 -28.91 -24.99 5.76
C ALA A 55 -27.77 -25.41 4.82
N ALA A 56 -27.78 -24.96 3.57
CA ALA A 56 -26.69 -25.22 2.62
C ALA A 56 -25.35 -24.63 3.08
N THR A 57 -25.36 -23.42 3.66
CA THR A 57 -24.16 -22.76 4.22
C THR A 57 -23.63 -23.48 5.47
N THR A 58 -24.54 -23.98 6.31
CA THR A 58 -24.20 -24.80 7.48
C THR A 58 -23.55 -26.10 7.05
N LEU A 59 -24.13 -26.79 6.07
CA LEU A 59 -23.60 -28.02 5.51
C LEU A 59 -22.22 -27.82 4.88
N HIS A 60 -22.02 -26.78 4.07
CA HIS A 60 -20.70 -26.44 3.52
C HIS A 60 -19.68 -26.16 4.64
N THR A 61 -20.05 -25.39 5.66
CA THR A 61 -19.14 -25.06 6.77
C THR A 61 -18.78 -26.28 7.60
N LYS A 62 -19.74 -27.19 7.82
CA LYS A 62 -19.55 -28.48 8.49
C LYS A 62 -18.58 -29.36 7.71
N ILE A 63 -18.79 -29.50 6.40
CA ILE A 63 -17.88 -30.20 5.50
C ILE A 63 -16.50 -29.53 5.49
N LEU A 64 -16.42 -28.21 5.56
CA LEU A 64 -15.16 -27.47 5.47
C LEU A 64 -14.34 -27.48 6.78
N LYS A 65 -14.98 -27.39 7.94
CA LYS A 65 -14.28 -27.20 9.24
C LYS A 65 -14.32 -28.43 10.13
N GLN A 66 -15.32 -29.29 9.97
CA GLN A 66 -15.66 -30.36 10.91
C GLN A 66 -15.88 -31.70 10.19
N PHE A 67 -15.19 -31.92 9.07
CA PHE A 67 -15.30 -33.16 8.28
C PHE A 67 -14.95 -34.42 9.06
N ASN A 68 -14.11 -34.29 10.09
CA ASN A 68 -13.72 -35.35 11.01
C ASN A 68 -14.88 -35.90 11.86
N GLU A 69 -16.01 -35.20 11.94
CA GLU A 69 -17.23 -35.71 12.60
C GLU A 69 -17.91 -36.83 11.79
N VAL A 70 -17.61 -36.97 10.48
CA VAL A 70 -18.24 -37.95 9.58
C VAL A 70 -17.36 -39.21 9.46
N PRO A 71 -17.85 -40.41 9.81
CA PRO A 71 -17.12 -41.66 9.61
C PRO A 71 -16.88 -41.96 8.13
N ARG A 72 -15.72 -42.55 7.80
CA ARG A 72 -15.35 -42.88 6.40
C ARG A 72 -16.35 -43.82 5.71
N SER A 73 -17.02 -44.70 6.47
CA SER A 73 -18.07 -45.59 5.96
C SER A 73 -19.30 -44.85 5.46
N GLU A 74 -19.54 -43.63 5.93
CA GLU A 74 -20.70 -42.81 5.58
C GLU A 74 -20.42 -41.82 4.45
N PHE A 75 -19.17 -41.73 3.96
CA PHE A 75 -18.82 -40.84 2.84
C PHE A 75 -19.67 -41.09 1.59
N PRO A 76 -19.89 -42.33 1.13
CA PRO A 76 -20.74 -42.58 -0.04
C PRO A 76 -22.19 -42.16 0.18
N ALA A 77 -22.72 -42.37 1.40
CA ALA A 77 -24.09 -42.00 1.74
C ALA A 77 -24.29 -40.47 1.78
N LEU A 78 -23.31 -39.74 2.34
CA LEU A 78 -23.32 -38.27 2.36
C LEU A 78 -23.25 -37.68 0.94
N GLN A 79 -22.39 -38.26 0.11
CA GLN A 79 -22.23 -37.89 -1.30
C GLN A 79 -23.52 -38.11 -2.10
N GLU A 80 -24.14 -39.29 -1.98
CA GLU A 80 -25.41 -39.60 -2.64
C GLU A 80 -26.52 -38.66 -2.19
N ARG A 81 -26.57 -38.33 -0.89
CA ARG A 81 -27.57 -37.41 -0.33
C ARG A 81 -27.41 -35.97 -0.85
N LEU A 82 -26.18 -35.48 -0.96
CA LEU A 82 -25.88 -34.18 -1.57
C LEU A 82 -26.36 -34.12 -3.02
N ILE A 83 -26.01 -35.12 -3.83
CA ILE A 83 -26.38 -35.19 -5.24
C ILE A 83 -27.90 -35.28 -5.41
N ASN A 84 -28.59 -36.09 -4.60
CA ASN A 84 -30.04 -36.22 -4.65
C ASN A 84 -30.75 -34.92 -4.27
N CYS A 85 -30.22 -34.15 -3.32
CA CYS A 85 -30.75 -32.81 -3.01
C CYS A 85 -30.53 -31.84 -4.17
N MET A 86 -29.36 -31.86 -4.81
CA MET A 86 -29.06 -31.00 -5.97
C MET A 86 -29.95 -31.30 -7.19
N LYS A 87 -30.40 -32.55 -7.35
CA LYS A 87 -31.29 -32.99 -8.44
C LYS A 87 -32.76 -32.57 -8.26
N GLN A 88 -33.14 -32.02 -7.11
CA GLN A 88 -34.53 -31.65 -6.86
C GLN A 88 -35.00 -30.54 -7.82
N PRO A 89 -36.17 -30.69 -8.45
CA PRO A 89 -36.72 -29.65 -9.32
C PRO A 89 -37.04 -28.39 -8.51
N ASN A 90 -36.86 -27.21 -9.12
CA ASN A 90 -37.15 -25.88 -8.55
C ASN A 90 -36.26 -25.42 -7.36
N MET A 91 -35.08 -26.01 -7.18
CA MET A 91 -34.11 -25.53 -6.19
C MET A 91 -33.67 -24.07 -6.50
N PRO A 92 -33.68 -23.13 -5.54
CA PRO A 92 -33.19 -21.78 -5.79
C PRO A 92 -31.71 -21.76 -6.22
N LYS A 93 -31.37 -21.01 -7.28
CA LYS A 93 -30.01 -20.96 -7.85
C LYS A 93 -28.91 -20.67 -6.80
N ILE A 94 -29.20 -19.82 -5.81
CA ILE A 94 -28.24 -19.46 -4.74
C ILE A 94 -27.99 -20.60 -3.75
N VAL A 95 -29.02 -21.39 -3.45
CA VAL A 95 -28.93 -22.60 -2.60
C VAL A 95 -28.19 -23.68 -3.36
N LEU A 96 -28.53 -23.86 -4.64
CA LEU A 96 -27.87 -24.82 -5.52
C LEU A 96 -26.35 -24.54 -5.64
N SER A 97 -25.97 -23.28 -5.83
CA SER A 97 -24.57 -22.85 -5.86
C SER A 97 -23.83 -23.21 -4.57
N LYS A 98 -24.47 -23.04 -3.41
CA LYS A 98 -23.91 -23.46 -2.11
C LYS A 98 -23.82 -24.97 -1.93
N LEU A 99 -24.77 -25.73 -2.46
CA LEU A 99 -24.70 -27.20 -2.46
C LEU A 99 -23.60 -27.71 -3.40
N CYS A 100 -23.42 -27.10 -4.59
CA CYS A 100 -22.26 -27.36 -5.46
C CYS A 100 -20.95 -27.07 -4.73
N GLN A 101 -20.87 -25.97 -3.96
CA GLN A 101 -19.72 -25.65 -3.13
C GLN A 101 -19.50 -26.66 -2.00
N ALA A 102 -20.58 -27.13 -1.36
CA ALA A 102 -20.52 -28.19 -0.35
C ALA A 102 -20.01 -29.52 -0.94
N LEU A 103 -20.47 -29.90 -2.13
CA LEU A 103 -20.02 -31.08 -2.85
C LEU A 103 -18.54 -30.96 -3.28
N ALA A 104 -18.12 -29.80 -3.79
CA ALA A 104 -16.72 -29.51 -4.09
C ALA A 104 -15.84 -29.61 -2.83
N GLY A 105 -16.27 -29.03 -1.71
CA GLY A 105 -15.59 -29.14 -0.43
C GLY A 105 -15.52 -30.57 0.10
N PHE A 106 -16.54 -31.39 -0.17
CA PHE A 106 -16.52 -32.83 0.14
C PHE A 106 -15.43 -33.55 -0.65
N PHE A 107 -15.36 -33.34 -1.97
CA PHE A 107 -14.31 -33.96 -2.78
C PHE A 107 -12.90 -33.50 -2.40
N ALA A 108 -12.72 -32.20 -2.14
CA ALA A 108 -11.46 -31.68 -1.65
C ALA A 108 -11.03 -32.38 -0.34
N ASN A 109 -11.96 -32.65 0.60
CA ASN A 109 -11.66 -33.44 1.80
C ASN A 109 -11.28 -34.88 1.47
N VAL A 110 -12.07 -35.57 0.64
CA VAL A 110 -11.85 -36.99 0.34
C VAL A 110 -10.48 -37.19 -0.30
N SER A 111 -10.07 -36.29 -1.21
CA SER A 111 -8.74 -36.29 -1.80
C SER A 111 -7.63 -36.17 -0.75
N THR A 112 -7.79 -35.36 0.29
CA THR A 112 -6.82 -35.24 1.40
C THR A 112 -6.71 -36.52 2.24
N VAL A 113 -7.84 -37.19 2.48
CA VAL A 113 -7.91 -38.38 3.34
C VAL A 113 -7.42 -39.63 2.58
N ALA A 114 -7.57 -39.64 1.25
CA ALA A 114 -7.18 -40.72 0.35
C ALA A 114 -5.69 -40.74 -0.01
N GLU A 115 -4.87 -39.79 0.50
CA GLU A 115 -3.41 -39.72 0.30
C GLU A 115 -2.63 -41.01 0.58
N ASN A 116 -3.26 -42.02 1.21
CA ASN A 116 -2.65 -43.29 1.54
C ASN A 116 -3.05 -44.50 0.67
N GLN A 117 -4.04 -44.43 -0.24
CA GLN A 117 -4.56 -45.68 -0.86
C GLN A 117 -4.86 -45.74 -2.36
N ASP A 118 -4.97 -44.67 -3.15
CA ASP A 118 -5.08 -44.85 -4.62
C ASP A 118 -4.71 -43.59 -5.42
N LYS A 119 -3.64 -43.69 -6.23
CA LYS A 119 -3.17 -42.58 -7.08
C LYS A 119 -3.96 -42.42 -8.39
N ASN A 120 -4.91 -43.30 -8.68
CA ASN A 120 -5.51 -43.44 -10.02
C ASN A 120 -6.95 -42.91 -10.14
N ASN A 121 -7.58 -42.46 -9.04
CA ASN A 121 -8.95 -41.94 -9.07
C ASN A 121 -8.95 -40.41 -9.24
N ASN A 122 -9.35 -39.94 -10.42
CA ASN A 122 -9.56 -38.53 -10.70
C ASN A 122 -10.96 -38.11 -10.22
N VAL A 123 -11.04 -37.10 -9.35
CA VAL A 123 -12.31 -36.55 -8.83
C VAL A 123 -13.24 -36.11 -9.96
N VAL A 124 -12.68 -35.54 -11.02
CA VAL A 124 -13.44 -35.06 -12.18
C VAL A 124 -14.09 -36.22 -12.92
N ASP A 125 -13.41 -37.36 -13.06
CA ASP A 125 -13.99 -38.56 -13.69
C ASP A 125 -15.13 -39.15 -12.85
N GLU A 126 -15.00 -39.13 -11.53
CA GLU A 126 -16.07 -39.58 -10.63
C GLU A 126 -17.27 -38.62 -10.70
N LEU A 127 -17.04 -37.31 -10.74
CA LEU A 127 -18.08 -36.30 -10.99
C LEU A 127 -18.78 -36.50 -12.34
N ILE A 128 -18.03 -36.74 -13.42
CA ILE A 128 -18.57 -37.03 -14.76
C ILE A 128 -19.45 -38.29 -14.74
N ARG A 129 -19.03 -39.34 -14.01
CA ARG A 129 -19.77 -40.60 -13.90
C ARG A 129 -21.10 -40.42 -13.17
N MET A 130 -21.15 -39.56 -12.17
CA MET A 130 -22.36 -39.33 -11.35
C MET A 130 -23.29 -38.27 -11.93
N LEU A 131 -22.71 -37.21 -12.49
CA LEU A 131 -23.39 -36.10 -13.13
C LEU A 131 -23.19 -36.23 -14.64
N THR A 132 -23.96 -37.13 -15.26
CA THR A 132 -23.82 -37.49 -16.67
C THR A 132 -23.86 -36.26 -17.60
N TYR A 133 -22.87 -36.14 -18.48
CA TYR A 133 -22.79 -35.03 -19.43
C TYR A 133 -23.79 -35.12 -20.60
N ASP A 134 -24.51 -36.25 -20.75
CA ASP A 134 -25.49 -36.48 -21.82
C ASP A 134 -26.80 -35.70 -21.67
N SER A 135 -27.07 -35.11 -20.50
CA SER A 135 -28.28 -34.31 -20.26
C SER A 135 -27.93 -32.91 -19.78
N ILE A 136 -28.55 -31.89 -20.40
CA ILE A 136 -28.26 -30.47 -20.15
C ILE A 136 -28.35 -30.10 -18.64
N PRO A 137 -29.39 -30.50 -17.87
CA PRO A 137 -29.46 -30.14 -16.45
C PRO A 137 -28.34 -30.77 -15.59
N MET A 138 -27.92 -31.97 -15.94
CA MET A 138 -26.84 -32.66 -15.22
C MET A 138 -25.47 -32.09 -15.58
N LEU A 139 -25.27 -31.70 -16.83
CA LEU A 139 -24.08 -31.00 -17.28
C LEU A 139 -23.98 -29.60 -16.63
N GLU A 140 -25.09 -28.90 -16.44
CA GLU A 140 -25.13 -27.64 -15.70
C GLU A 140 -24.67 -27.83 -14.23
N LEU A 141 -25.17 -28.88 -13.56
CA LEU A 141 -24.75 -29.21 -12.20
C LEU A 141 -23.27 -29.60 -12.12
N LEU A 142 -22.78 -30.34 -13.12
CA LEU A 142 -21.39 -30.73 -13.24
C LEU A 142 -20.49 -29.49 -13.35
N LEU A 143 -20.76 -28.60 -14.31
CA LEU A 143 -19.97 -27.38 -14.52
C LEU A 143 -19.99 -26.45 -13.30
N ARG A 144 -21.14 -26.27 -12.64
CA ARG A 144 -21.24 -25.48 -11.40
C ARG A 144 -20.40 -26.07 -10.26
N THR A 145 -20.36 -27.40 -10.15
CA THR A 145 -19.56 -28.08 -9.13
C THR A 145 -18.07 -27.97 -9.44
N LEU A 146 -17.68 -28.18 -10.70
CA LEU A 146 -16.30 -28.02 -11.17
C LEU A 146 -15.80 -26.58 -11.01
N SER A 147 -16.67 -25.58 -11.14
CA SER A 147 -16.32 -24.17 -10.95
C SER A 147 -15.97 -23.83 -9.49
N MET A 148 -16.48 -24.60 -8.52
CA MET A 148 -16.26 -24.37 -7.10
C MET A 148 -15.07 -25.16 -6.55
N LEU A 149 -14.61 -26.19 -7.27
CA LEU A 149 -13.56 -27.10 -6.84
C LEU A 149 -12.20 -26.40 -6.64
N PRO A 150 -11.71 -25.53 -7.55
CA PRO A 150 -10.47 -24.76 -7.36
C PRO A 150 -10.41 -23.98 -6.05
N VAL A 151 -11.51 -23.29 -5.72
CA VAL A 151 -11.62 -22.41 -4.55
C VAL A 151 -11.53 -23.22 -3.25
N GLU A 152 -12.12 -24.41 -3.21
CA GLU A 152 -12.09 -25.26 -2.02
C GLU A 152 -10.71 -25.92 -1.82
N TYR A 153 -9.98 -26.23 -2.89
CA TYR A 153 -8.61 -26.72 -2.80
C TYR A 153 -7.65 -25.66 -2.24
N GLU A 154 -7.73 -24.41 -2.71
CA GLU A 154 -6.88 -23.31 -2.22
C GLU A 154 -7.09 -23.01 -0.73
N ARG A 155 -8.35 -23.07 -0.25
CA ARG A 155 -8.69 -22.84 1.17
C ARG A 155 -8.10 -23.88 2.12
N ARG A 156 -7.89 -25.11 1.64
CA ARG A 156 -7.49 -26.27 2.45
C ARG A 156 -6.00 -26.54 2.40
N HIS A 157 -5.37 -26.28 1.27
CA HIS A 157 -3.99 -26.67 1.03
C HIS A 157 -3.08 -25.45 0.90
N LYS A 158 -2.26 -25.21 1.91
CA LYS A 158 -1.10 -24.33 1.77
C LYS A 158 0.20 -25.13 1.76
N ALA A 159 0.91 -24.98 0.63
CA ALA A 159 2.30 -25.31 0.34
C ALA A 159 2.65 -26.71 -0.23
N ALA A 160 2.98 -26.68 -1.53
CA ALA A 160 4.09 -27.34 -2.22
C ALA A 160 3.99 -28.82 -2.67
N LYS A 161 3.04 -29.63 -2.19
CA LYS A 161 2.92 -31.05 -2.63
C LYS A 161 1.62 -31.43 -3.34
N LEU A 162 0.76 -30.44 -3.65
CA LEU A 162 -0.55 -30.65 -4.27
C LEU A 162 -0.57 -30.57 -5.82
N ASN A 163 0.56 -30.26 -6.45
CA ASN A 163 0.59 -29.91 -7.87
C ASN A 163 0.13 -31.04 -8.79
N GLU A 164 0.50 -32.32 -8.54
CA GLU A 164 0.19 -33.40 -9.47
C GLU A 164 -1.30 -33.76 -9.56
N CYS A 165 -2.02 -33.74 -8.43
CA CYS A 165 -3.45 -34.06 -8.40
C CYS A 165 -4.29 -32.96 -9.08
N LEU A 166 -4.02 -31.70 -8.74
CA LEU A 166 -4.67 -30.54 -9.36
C LEU A 166 -4.40 -30.46 -10.87
N VAL A 167 -3.18 -30.80 -11.30
CA VAL A 167 -2.84 -30.86 -12.73
C VAL A 167 -3.69 -31.90 -13.46
N ASN A 168 -3.86 -33.09 -12.91
CA ASN A 168 -4.66 -34.15 -13.54
C ASN A 168 -6.15 -33.77 -13.61
N GLU A 169 -6.68 -33.17 -12.56
CA GLU A 169 -8.06 -32.66 -12.53
C GLU A 169 -8.26 -31.51 -13.53
N TRP A 170 -7.28 -30.61 -13.65
CA TRP A 170 -7.29 -29.53 -14.63
C TRP A 170 -7.29 -30.06 -16.06
N CYS A 171 -6.38 -30.98 -16.39
CA CYS A 171 -6.32 -31.62 -17.71
C CYS A 171 -7.66 -32.24 -18.09
N ARG A 172 -8.33 -32.91 -17.14
CA ARG A 172 -9.61 -33.56 -17.38
C ARG A 172 -10.77 -32.57 -17.51
N THR A 173 -10.76 -31.51 -16.72
CA THR A 173 -11.73 -30.41 -16.81
C THR A 173 -11.62 -29.72 -18.16
N ILE A 174 -10.40 -29.41 -18.63
CA ILE A 174 -10.17 -28.85 -19.97
C ILE A 174 -10.73 -29.75 -21.06
N TRP A 175 -10.47 -31.06 -20.99
CA TRP A 175 -11.02 -32.00 -21.96
C TRP A 175 -12.55 -31.94 -22.01
N LEU A 176 -13.22 -31.89 -20.86
CA LEU A 176 -14.68 -31.76 -20.81
C LEU A 176 -15.13 -30.42 -21.42
N LEU A 177 -14.47 -29.32 -21.07
CA LEU A 177 -14.80 -27.99 -21.59
C LEU A 177 -14.65 -27.92 -23.11
N ASP A 178 -13.59 -28.51 -23.67
CA ASP A 178 -13.38 -28.63 -25.12
C ASP A 178 -14.55 -29.35 -25.82
N GLN A 179 -15.02 -30.46 -25.25
CA GLN A 179 -16.21 -31.15 -25.77
C GLN A 179 -17.46 -30.26 -25.70
N VAL A 180 -17.68 -29.55 -24.59
CA VAL A 180 -18.83 -28.64 -24.43
C VAL A 180 -18.77 -27.48 -25.42
N PHE A 181 -17.60 -26.88 -25.64
CA PHE A 181 -17.42 -25.80 -26.63
C PHE A 181 -17.60 -26.28 -28.08
N CYS A 182 -17.34 -27.55 -28.36
CA CYS A 182 -17.64 -28.14 -29.67
C CYS A 182 -19.15 -28.42 -29.85
N MET A 183 -19.88 -28.72 -28.77
CA MET A 183 -21.32 -28.97 -28.79
C MET A 183 -22.17 -27.69 -28.79
N CYS A 184 -21.72 -26.65 -28.07
CA CYS A 184 -22.46 -25.41 -27.86
C CYS A 184 -21.71 -24.23 -28.49
N SER A 185 -22.35 -23.53 -29.40
CA SER A 185 -21.79 -22.32 -30.03
C SER A 185 -22.39 -21.05 -29.42
N PRO A 186 -21.59 -19.96 -29.31
CA PRO A 186 -22.11 -18.68 -28.89
C PRO A 186 -23.15 -18.17 -29.91
N GLY A 187 -24.41 -18.03 -29.49
CA GLY A 187 -25.52 -17.55 -30.34
C GLY A 187 -26.40 -18.61 -31.00
N SER A 188 -26.49 -19.83 -30.45
CA SER A 188 -27.50 -20.79 -30.91
C SER A 188 -28.92 -20.29 -30.57
N SER A 189 -29.92 -20.70 -31.35
CA SER A 189 -31.32 -20.26 -31.20
C SER A 189 -32.02 -20.76 -29.92
N GLN A 190 -31.32 -21.51 -29.07
CA GLN A 190 -31.84 -22.06 -27.82
C GLN A 190 -31.15 -21.39 -26.63
N ASP A 191 -31.89 -20.59 -25.85
CA ASP A 191 -31.36 -19.87 -24.69
C ASP A 191 -30.59 -20.77 -23.71
N SER A 192 -31.01 -22.02 -23.55
CA SER A 192 -30.35 -23.01 -22.67
C SER A 192 -28.93 -23.39 -23.10
N GLU A 193 -28.61 -23.36 -24.39
CA GLU A 193 -27.27 -23.66 -24.90
C GLU A 193 -26.32 -22.47 -24.75
N SER A 194 -26.84 -21.23 -24.87
CA SER A 194 -26.08 -20.01 -24.63
C SER A 194 -25.70 -19.86 -23.15
N ASP A 195 -26.63 -20.13 -22.25
CA ASP A 195 -26.38 -20.17 -20.79
C ASP A 195 -25.32 -21.22 -20.42
N LEU A 196 -25.36 -22.38 -21.08
CA LEU A 196 -24.40 -23.45 -20.86
C LEU A 196 -23.00 -23.09 -21.36
N HIS A 197 -22.92 -22.41 -22.51
CA HIS A 197 -21.66 -21.88 -23.04
C HIS A 197 -21.06 -20.81 -22.12
N LEU A 198 -21.86 -19.91 -21.54
CA LEU A 198 -21.35 -18.95 -20.56
C LEU A 198 -20.84 -19.66 -19.30
N LEU A 199 -21.58 -20.65 -18.81
CA LEU A 199 -21.20 -21.44 -17.63
C LEU A 199 -19.90 -22.22 -17.83
N SER A 200 -19.62 -22.71 -19.04
CA SER A 200 -18.35 -23.38 -19.34
C SER A 200 -17.17 -22.40 -19.31
N ILE A 201 -17.35 -21.16 -19.75
CA ILE A 201 -16.34 -20.10 -19.64
C ILE A 201 -16.14 -19.70 -18.17
N GLU A 202 -17.21 -19.55 -17.37
CA GLU A 202 -17.11 -19.31 -15.93
C GLU A 202 -16.36 -20.44 -15.21
N CYS A 203 -16.59 -21.69 -15.62
CA CYS A 203 -15.84 -22.83 -15.15
C CYS A 203 -14.36 -22.69 -15.52
N ALA A 204 -14.01 -22.42 -16.78
CA ALA A 204 -12.62 -22.18 -17.18
C ALA A 204 -11.95 -21.09 -16.34
N LEU A 205 -12.64 -19.95 -16.13
CA LEU A 205 -12.17 -18.83 -15.35
C LEU A 205 -11.79 -19.22 -13.92
N SER A 206 -12.65 -19.99 -13.24
CA SER A 206 -12.44 -20.41 -11.85
C SER A 206 -11.15 -21.23 -11.67
N TRP A 207 -10.79 -22.05 -12.66
CA TRP A 207 -9.58 -22.84 -12.65
C TRP A 207 -8.36 -22.01 -13.03
N LEU A 208 -8.46 -21.14 -14.03
CA LEU A 208 -7.36 -20.26 -14.47
C LEU A 208 -6.89 -19.29 -13.38
N LYS A 209 -7.74 -18.97 -12.39
CA LYS A 209 -7.35 -18.19 -11.21
C LYS A 209 -6.29 -18.88 -10.33
N LEU A 210 -6.09 -20.19 -10.47
CA LEU A 210 -5.03 -20.91 -9.79
C LEU A 210 -3.69 -20.74 -10.54
N SER A 211 -2.80 -19.92 -9.99
CA SER A 211 -1.48 -19.58 -10.57
C SER A 211 -0.49 -20.74 -10.73
N GLN A 212 -0.83 -21.94 -10.25
CA GLN A 212 0.06 -23.11 -10.20
C GLN A 212 -0.22 -24.14 -11.30
N LEU A 213 -1.24 -23.91 -12.15
CA LEU A 213 -1.64 -24.84 -13.19
C LEU A 213 -0.79 -24.70 -14.46
N PRO A 214 -0.55 -25.81 -15.20
CA PRO A 214 0.22 -25.79 -16.42
C PRO A 214 -0.57 -25.17 -17.57
N LEU A 215 0.15 -24.53 -18.50
CA LEU A 215 -0.46 -23.82 -19.62
C LEU A 215 -0.81 -24.75 -20.80
N GLU A 216 -0.17 -25.92 -20.96
CA GLU A 216 -0.40 -26.81 -22.12
C GLU A 216 -1.86 -27.20 -22.31
N PRO A 217 -2.60 -27.64 -21.26
CA PRO A 217 -3.99 -28.02 -21.43
C PRO A 217 -4.84 -26.83 -21.89
N ALA A 218 -4.59 -25.64 -21.33
CA ALA A 218 -5.36 -24.43 -21.64
C ALA A 218 -5.26 -24.02 -23.12
N ALA A 219 -4.24 -24.46 -23.85
CA ALA A 219 -4.12 -24.19 -25.28
C ALA A 219 -5.25 -24.78 -26.12
N GLN A 220 -5.91 -25.85 -25.65
CA GLN A 220 -7.05 -26.48 -26.34
C GLN A 220 -8.26 -25.53 -26.40
N ILE A 221 -8.50 -24.77 -25.33
CA ILE A 221 -9.67 -23.90 -25.23
C ILE A 221 -9.42 -22.46 -25.71
N TYR A 222 -8.17 -22.06 -25.97
CA TYR A 222 -7.83 -20.69 -26.37
C TYR A 222 -8.57 -20.22 -27.64
N GLY A 223 -8.65 -21.08 -28.67
CA GLY A 223 -9.39 -20.75 -29.91
C GLY A 223 -10.89 -20.56 -29.68
N HIS A 224 -11.48 -21.38 -28.79
CA HIS A 224 -12.88 -21.25 -28.40
C HIS A 224 -13.13 -19.94 -27.65
N LEU A 225 -12.23 -19.56 -26.73
CA LEU A 225 -12.31 -18.29 -26.00
C LEU A 225 -12.15 -17.07 -26.92
N LEU A 226 -11.27 -17.12 -27.93
CA LEU A 226 -11.18 -16.05 -28.93
C LEU A 226 -12.46 -15.92 -29.76
N THR A 227 -13.09 -17.05 -30.11
CA THR A 227 -14.37 -17.05 -30.82
C THR A 227 -15.49 -16.49 -29.95
N ALA A 228 -15.51 -16.86 -28.66
CA ALA A 228 -16.42 -16.29 -27.68
C ALA A 228 -16.19 -14.78 -27.50
N ALA A 229 -14.95 -14.31 -27.51
CA ALA A 229 -14.63 -12.88 -27.42
C ALA A 229 -15.19 -12.10 -28.62
N ALA A 230 -15.11 -12.67 -29.83
CA ALA A 230 -15.70 -12.07 -31.02
C ALA A 230 -17.22 -11.87 -30.91
N TYR A 231 -17.89 -12.82 -30.23
CA TYR A 231 -19.34 -12.81 -30.05
C TYR A 231 -19.79 -11.89 -28.91
N TYR A 232 -19.20 -12.02 -27.72
CA TYR A 232 -19.61 -11.22 -26.56
C TYR A 232 -19.04 -9.79 -26.57
N ALA A 233 -18.08 -9.48 -27.46
CA ALA A 233 -17.56 -8.12 -27.62
C ALA A 233 -18.72 -7.13 -27.81
N PRO A 234 -18.80 -6.04 -27.02
CA PRO A 234 -19.93 -5.13 -27.07
C PRO A 234 -20.11 -4.54 -28.49
N SER A 235 -21.16 -4.97 -29.19
CA SER A 235 -21.42 -4.57 -30.56
C SER A 235 -22.01 -3.14 -30.65
N ARG A 236 -22.21 -2.64 -31.88
CA ARG A 236 -22.63 -1.25 -32.16
C ARG A 236 -24.10 -0.95 -31.81
N GLU A 237 -24.93 -1.95 -31.48
CA GLU A 237 -26.37 -1.76 -31.31
C GLU A 237 -26.79 -1.74 -29.82
N PRO A 238 -27.61 -0.75 -29.40
CA PRO A 238 -27.98 -0.55 -28.00
C PRO A 238 -28.90 -1.63 -27.40
N GLU A 239 -29.36 -2.60 -28.20
CA GLU A 239 -30.28 -3.66 -27.79
C GLU A 239 -29.59 -4.88 -27.14
N GLU A 240 -28.26 -5.02 -27.22
CA GLU A 240 -27.49 -6.17 -26.69
C GLU A 240 -26.83 -5.93 -25.31
N ARG A 241 -27.50 -5.24 -24.38
CA ARG A 241 -26.98 -5.06 -23.01
C ARG A 241 -26.81 -6.38 -22.23
N ASP A 242 -27.44 -7.47 -22.66
CA ASP A 242 -27.37 -8.76 -21.99
C ASP A 242 -26.01 -9.48 -22.13
N ASN A 243 -25.15 -9.05 -23.06
CA ASN A 243 -23.84 -9.68 -23.30
C ASN A 243 -22.69 -9.18 -22.40
N ALA A 244 -22.93 -8.18 -21.55
CA ALA A 244 -21.87 -7.55 -20.73
C ALA A 244 -21.17 -8.56 -19.81
N LYS A 245 -21.94 -9.41 -19.13
CA LYS A 245 -21.40 -10.47 -18.26
C LYS A 245 -20.53 -11.47 -19.05
N GLY A 246 -20.96 -11.83 -20.27
CA GLY A 246 -20.20 -12.73 -21.13
C GLY A 246 -18.85 -12.14 -21.53
N TRP A 247 -18.82 -10.86 -21.87
CA TRP A 247 -17.57 -10.16 -22.19
C TRP A 247 -16.61 -10.12 -21.01
N GLU A 248 -17.08 -9.74 -19.81
CA GLU A 248 -16.25 -9.66 -18.60
C GLU A 248 -15.55 -10.99 -18.31
N VAL A 249 -16.29 -12.09 -18.36
CA VAL A 249 -15.75 -13.44 -18.07
C VAL A 249 -14.73 -13.86 -19.15
N VAL A 250 -15.05 -13.67 -20.44
CA VAL A 250 -14.13 -14.05 -21.53
C VAL A 250 -12.86 -13.20 -21.51
N GLN A 251 -13.01 -11.89 -21.27
CA GLN A 251 -11.88 -10.97 -21.18
C GLN A 251 -10.95 -11.38 -20.03
N GLU A 252 -11.50 -11.67 -18.83
CA GLU A 252 -10.70 -12.12 -17.69
C GLU A 252 -9.97 -13.45 -17.97
N CYS A 253 -10.64 -14.42 -18.61
CA CYS A 253 -10.02 -15.68 -19.06
C CYS A 253 -8.84 -15.44 -20.00
N LEU A 254 -9.04 -14.64 -21.05
CA LEU A 254 -7.99 -14.34 -22.03
C LEU A 254 -6.83 -13.58 -21.38
N THR A 255 -7.11 -12.61 -20.51
CA THR A 255 -6.08 -11.88 -19.75
C THR A 255 -5.24 -12.85 -18.92
N LEU A 256 -5.85 -13.74 -18.11
CA LEU A 256 -5.12 -14.72 -17.30
C LEU A 256 -4.23 -15.65 -18.15
N LEU A 257 -4.70 -16.05 -19.34
CA LEU A 257 -3.94 -16.90 -20.25
C LEU A 257 -2.73 -16.16 -20.85
N VAL A 258 -2.92 -14.94 -21.33
CA VAL A 258 -1.84 -14.18 -21.97
C VAL A 258 -0.81 -13.67 -20.96
N THR A 259 -1.19 -13.48 -19.70
CA THR A 259 -0.27 -13.10 -18.62
C THR A 259 0.39 -14.29 -17.91
N HIS A 260 0.11 -15.54 -18.35
CA HIS A 260 0.60 -16.73 -17.68
C HIS A 260 2.15 -16.83 -17.74
N CYS A 261 2.78 -17.14 -16.61
CA CYS A 261 4.24 -17.11 -16.47
C CYS A 261 5.01 -18.10 -17.36
N GLU A 262 4.35 -19.19 -17.79
CA GLU A 262 4.94 -20.16 -18.72
C GLU A 262 4.86 -19.73 -20.19
N LEU A 263 4.01 -18.77 -20.55
CA LEU A 263 3.79 -18.40 -21.95
C LEU A 263 5.07 -17.83 -22.58
N GLY A 264 5.81 -17.00 -21.85
CA GLY A 264 7.09 -16.45 -22.30
C GLY A 264 8.17 -17.52 -22.54
N LYS A 265 8.06 -18.70 -21.91
CA LYS A 265 8.95 -19.84 -22.13
C LYS A 265 8.59 -20.65 -23.38
N ARG A 266 7.44 -20.35 -24.02
CA ARG A 266 6.90 -21.05 -25.20
C ARG A 266 6.68 -20.08 -26.36
N PRO A 267 7.75 -19.63 -27.04
CA PRO A 267 7.68 -18.57 -28.03
C PRO A 267 6.73 -18.88 -29.20
N GLN A 268 6.66 -20.14 -29.66
CA GLN A 268 5.75 -20.50 -30.75
C GLN A 268 4.28 -20.29 -30.37
N THR A 269 3.87 -20.74 -29.18
CA THR A 269 2.51 -20.56 -28.67
C THR A 269 2.18 -19.08 -28.48
N LEU A 270 3.10 -18.32 -27.86
CA LEU A 270 2.97 -16.87 -27.67
C LEU A 270 2.70 -16.15 -28.99
N TRP A 271 3.49 -16.42 -30.04
CA TRP A 271 3.32 -15.74 -31.33
C TRP A 271 2.01 -16.13 -32.04
N VAL A 272 1.61 -17.39 -31.98
CA VAL A 272 0.31 -17.82 -32.54
C VAL A 272 -0.84 -17.13 -31.82
N TRP A 273 -0.78 -17.05 -30.50
CA TRP A 273 -1.82 -16.42 -29.68
C TRP A 273 -1.88 -14.91 -29.90
N ALA A 274 -0.74 -14.22 -29.85
CA ALA A 274 -0.63 -12.79 -30.11
C ALA A 274 -1.14 -12.43 -31.51
N ARG A 275 -0.73 -13.17 -32.55
CA ARG A 275 -1.19 -12.96 -33.92
C ARG A 275 -2.71 -13.15 -34.04
N SER A 276 -3.25 -14.19 -33.42
CA SER A 276 -4.69 -14.46 -33.43
C SER A 276 -5.47 -13.34 -32.73
N LEU A 277 -4.99 -12.89 -31.57
CA LEU A 277 -5.59 -11.79 -30.81
C LEU A 277 -5.58 -10.46 -31.59
N VAL A 278 -4.43 -10.08 -32.18
CA VAL A 278 -4.31 -8.87 -33.01
C VAL A 278 -5.21 -8.94 -34.24
N THR A 279 -5.29 -10.10 -34.88
CA THR A 279 -6.18 -10.32 -36.04
C THR A 279 -7.64 -10.15 -35.64
N MET A 280 -8.04 -10.76 -34.52
CA MET A 280 -9.40 -10.65 -33.97
C MET A 280 -9.75 -9.21 -33.61
N ALA A 281 -8.86 -8.51 -32.90
CA ALA A 281 -9.06 -7.12 -32.51
C ALA A 281 -9.21 -6.18 -33.72
N ARG A 282 -8.43 -6.41 -34.80
CA ARG A 282 -8.56 -5.65 -36.05
C ARG A 282 -9.90 -5.88 -36.75
N GLN A 283 -10.49 -7.07 -36.63
CA GLN A 283 -11.76 -7.42 -37.25
C GLN A 283 -12.97 -6.93 -36.45
N TYR A 284 -12.93 -7.04 -35.11
CA TYR A 284 -14.07 -6.79 -34.22
C TYR A 284 -13.80 -5.62 -33.26
N SER A 285 -13.92 -4.39 -33.76
CA SER A 285 -13.84 -3.14 -32.96
C SER A 285 -12.73 -3.12 -31.90
N GLY A 286 -11.47 -2.99 -32.36
CA GLY A 286 -10.26 -3.15 -31.56
C GLY A 286 -10.18 -2.41 -30.22
N LYS A 287 -10.98 -1.36 -30.01
CA LYS A 287 -11.11 -0.66 -28.73
C LYS A 287 -11.48 -1.56 -27.55
N TYR A 288 -12.26 -2.64 -27.77
CA TYR A 288 -12.66 -3.55 -26.68
C TYR A 288 -11.54 -4.50 -26.26
N PHE A 289 -10.67 -4.87 -27.20
CA PHE A 289 -9.57 -5.79 -26.94
C PHE A 289 -8.35 -5.13 -26.27
N CYS A 290 -8.36 -3.81 -26.06
CA CYS A 290 -7.22 -3.06 -25.54
C CYS A 290 -6.74 -3.53 -24.16
N GLU A 291 -7.63 -4.01 -23.29
CA GLU A 291 -7.23 -4.54 -21.97
C GLU A 291 -6.39 -5.81 -22.10
N ILE A 292 -6.83 -6.76 -22.95
CA ILE A 292 -6.12 -8.01 -23.21
C ILE A 292 -4.81 -7.71 -23.97
N LEU A 293 -4.84 -6.79 -24.94
CA LEU A 293 -3.66 -6.37 -25.71
C LEU A 293 -2.63 -5.66 -24.85
N SER A 294 -3.05 -4.82 -23.90
CA SER A 294 -2.15 -4.20 -22.92
C SER A 294 -1.54 -5.27 -22.03
N ALA A 295 -2.35 -6.19 -21.50
CA ALA A 295 -1.87 -7.26 -20.61
C ALA A 295 -0.81 -8.18 -21.27
N ILE A 296 -1.04 -8.64 -22.52
CA ILE A 296 -0.02 -9.42 -23.23
C ILE A 296 1.21 -8.57 -23.58
N GLY A 297 1.00 -7.30 -23.93
CA GLY A 297 2.05 -6.34 -24.26
C GLY A 297 2.98 -6.07 -23.08
N GLU A 298 2.41 -5.91 -21.88
CA GLU A 298 3.11 -5.62 -20.63
C GLU A 298 3.95 -6.80 -20.15
N VAL A 299 3.40 -8.01 -20.17
CA VAL A 299 4.11 -9.19 -19.65
C VAL A 299 5.23 -9.64 -20.59
N HIS A 300 5.08 -9.42 -21.90
CA HIS A 300 6.02 -9.90 -22.93
C HIS A 300 6.68 -8.77 -23.72
N SER A 301 6.75 -7.56 -23.16
CA SER A 301 7.28 -6.35 -23.79
C SER A 301 8.67 -6.54 -24.38
N ARG A 302 9.61 -7.14 -23.63
CA ARG A 302 10.96 -7.47 -24.11
C ARG A 302 10.96 -8.33 -25.38
N ILE A 303 10.08 -9.34 -25.46
CA ILE A 303 9.99 -10.24 -26.63
C ILE A 303 9.47 -9.46 -27.84
N PHE A 304 8.44 -8.64 -27.64
CA PHE A 304 7.86 -7.81 -28.69
C PHE A 304 8.83 -6.73 -29.17
N LEU A 305 9.56 -6.10 -28.25
CA LEU A 305 10.58 -5.11 -28.57
C LEU A 305 11.71 -5.73 -29.42
N TYR A 306 12.18 -6.92 -29.05
CA TYR A 306 13.19 -7.64 -29.83
C TYR A 306 12.69 -7.97 -31.25
N ALA A 307 11.43 -8.39 -31.39
CA ALA A 307 10.84 -8.68 -32.70
C ALA A 307 10.64 -7.42 -33.57
N LEU A 308 10.45 -6.25 -32.97
CA LEU A 308 10.35 -4.98 -33.69
C LEU A 308 11.66 -4.60 -34.39
N VAL A 309 12.80 -4.91 -33.77
CA VAL A 309 14.14 -4.55 -34.24
C VAL A 309 14.86 -5.65 -35.02
N ASN A 310 14.46 -6.91 -34.82
CA ASN A 310 15.09 -8.05 -35.47
C ASN A 310 14.52 -8.29 -36.88
N GLU A 311 15.38 -8.23 -37.90
CA GLU A 311 14.99 -8.35 -39.32
C GLU A 311 14.64 -9.79 -39.77
N GLY A 312 14.66 -10.76 -38.85
CA GLY A 312 14.52 -12.18 -39.19
C GLY A 312 13.09 -12.72 -39.37
N ASN A 313 12.04 -11.98 -38.98
CA ASN A 313 10.67 -12.50 -39.00
C ASN A 313 9.57 -11.42 -39.19
N GLU A 314 9.19 -11.19 -40.45
CA GLU A 314 8.15 -10.22 -40.85
C GLU A 314 6.77 -10.48 -40.22
N GLU A 315 6.40 -11.73 -39.96
CA GLU A 315 5.10 -12.03 -39.34
C GLU A 315 5.04 -11.58 -37.87
N GLN A 316 6.15 -11.76 -37.14
CA GLN A 316 6.27 -11.30 -35.75
C GLN A 316 6.24 -9.77 -35.71
N LYS A 317 6.99 -9.13 -36.59
CA LYS A 317 7.00 -7.67 -36.72
C LYS A 317 5.61 -7.11 -37.03
N TRP A 318 4.90 -7.68 -38.02
CA TRP A 318 3.52 -7.31 -38.34
C TRP A 318 2.57 -7.43 -37.15
N THR A 319 2.76 -8.46 -36.33
CA THR A 319 1.95 -8.71 -35.14
C THR A 319 2.19 -7.62 -34.08
N VAL A 320 3.46 -7.30 -33.80
CA VAL A 320 3.84 -6.26 -32.82
C VAL A 320 3.39 -4.87 -33.29
N GLU A 321 3.64 -4.52 -34.56
CA GLU A 321 3.18 -3.25 -35.13
C GLU A 321 1.65 -3.13 -35.07
N GLY A 322 0.94 -4.24 -35.28
CA GLY A 322 -0.52 -4.26 -35.16
C GLY A 322 -1.03 -4.10 -33.74
N LEU A 323 -0.35 -4.70 -32.76
CA LEU A 323 -0.65 -4.49 -31.34
C LEU A 323 -0.42 -3.02 -30.94
N ILE A 324 0.74 -2.46 -31.29
CA ILE A 324 1.11 -1.07 -30.97
C ILE A 324 0.12 -0.09 -31.61
N GLU A 325 -0.26 -0.30 -32.88
CA GLU A 325 -1.22 0.57 -33.56
C GLU A 325 -2.60 0.56 -32.86
N LEU A 326 -3.08 -0.60 -32.42
CA LEU A 326 -4.36 -0.70 -31.69
C LEU A 326 -4.30 0.01 -30.34
N LEU A 327 -3.18 -0.09 -29.62
CA LEU A 327 -2.99 0.60 -28.33
C LEU A 327 -2.77 2.12 -28.50
N LEU A 328 -2.14 2.56 -29.58
CA LEU A 328 -2.08 3.99 -29.95
C LEU A 328 -3.48 4.53 -30.23
N GLN A 329 -4.29 3.80 -31.01
CA GLN A 329 -5.68 4.20 -31.29
C GLN A 329 -6.53 4.29 -30.01
N CYS A 330 -6.27 3.43 -29.03
CA CYS A 330 -6.89 3.50 -27.70
C CYS A 330 -6.49 4.78 -26.96
N SER A 331 -5.18 5.08 -26.93
CA SER A 331 -4.65 6.30 -26.31
C SER A 331 -5.17 7.58 -26.99
N GLU A 332 -5.42 7.51 -28.30
CA GLU A 332 -5.96 8.59 -29.14
C GLU A 332 -7.49 8.63 -29.19
N GLN A 333 -8.18 7.86 -28.34
CA GLN A 333 -9.64 7.78 -28.38
C GLN A 333 -10.28 9.16 -28.28
N LYS A 334 -11.20 9.44 -29.23
CA LYS A 334 -11.94 10.70 -29.30
C LYS A 334 -12.80 10.89 -28.06
N GLY A 335 -12.86 12.12 -27.59
CA GLY A 335 -13.58 12.51 -26.37
C GLY A 335 -12.62 12.78 -25.20
N ARG A 336 -13.14 13.37 -24.13
CA ARG A 336 -12.43 13.59 -22.88
C ARG A 336 -12.63 12.41 -21.91
N TYR A 337 -11.55 12.06 -21.22
CA TYR A 337 -11.62 11.15 -20.09
C TYR A 337 -12.08 11.91 -18.82
N PRO A 338 -12.96 11.36 -17.96
CA PRO A 338 -13.75 10.13 -18.15
C PRO A 338 -15.13 10.37 -18.79
N THR A 339 -15.49 11.63 -19.09
CA THR A 339 -16.87 12.05 -19.42
C THR A 339 -17.38 11.47 -20.74
N ASP A 340 -16.54 11.47 -21.78
CA ASP A 340 -16.90 10.97 -23.11
C ASP A 340 -16.40 9.53 -23.33
N GLU A 341 -15.30 9.16 -22.66
CA GLU A 341 -14.66 7.85 -22.78
C GLU A 341 -13.80 7.49 -21.57
N THR A 342 -13.59 6.19 -21.33
CA THR A 342 -12.87 5.68 -20.15
C THR A 342 -11.69 4.76 -20.47
N ARG A 343 -11.26 4.68 -21.73
CA ARG A 343 -10.38 3.63 -22.25
C ARG A 343 -8.97 4.09 -22.53
N SER A 344 -8.77 5.38 -22.79
CA SER A 344 -7.45 5.92 -23.11
C SER A 344 -6.40 5.73 -22.01
N SER A 345 -6.81 5.39 -20.79
CA SER A 345 -5.93 5.05 -19.66
C SER A 345 -5.45 3.59 -19.65
N ILE A 346 -6.09 2.69 -20.40
CA ILE A 346 -5.78 1.25 -20.41
C ILE A 346 -4.31 0.98 -20.77
N PRO A 347 -3.73 1.60 -21.82
CA PRO A 347 -2.39 1.23 -22.29
C PRO A 347 -1.22 1.82 -21.49
N PHE A 348 -1.44 2.53 -20.37
CA PHE A 348 -0.34 3.18 -19.63
C PHE A 348 0.70 2.18 -19.11
N GLY A 349 0.28 1.04 -18.58
CA GLY A 349 1.18 -0.03 -18.14
C GLY A 349 2.05 -0.55 -19.29
N PHE A 350 1.46 -0.72 -20.48
CA PHE A 350 2.18 -1.15 -21.67
C PHE A 350 3.25 -0.15 -22.11
N TRP A 351 2.93 1.15 -22.14
CA TRP A 351 3.91 2.18 -22.52
C TRP A 351 5.08 2.24 -21.55
N PHE A 352 4.82 2.07 -20.25
CA PHE A 352 5.89 1.93 -19.26
C PHE A 352 6.77 0.71 -19.55
N ALA A 353 6.17 -0.48 -19.63
CA ALA A 353 6.89 -1.75 -19.80
C ALA A 353 7.74 -1.77 -21.09
N LEU A 354 7.18 -1.26 -22.20
CA LEU A 354 7.89 -1.20 -23.48
C LEU A 354 9.12 -0.29 -23.43
N GLN A 355 9.05 0.85 -22.71
CA GLN A 355 10.18 1.74 -22.52
C GLN A 355 11.22 1.17 -21.55
N ASP A 356 10.78 0.64 -20.41
CA ASP A 356 11.66 0.13 -19.35
C ASP A 356 12.54 -1.02 -19.87
N ASP A 357 11.95 -1.92 -20.67
CA ASP A 357 12.63 -3.06 -21.27
C ASP A 357 13.69 -2.69 -22.32
N VAL A 358 13.70 -1.45 -22.85
CA VAL A 358 14.74 -0.99 -23.79
C VAL A 358 16.12 -1.15 -23.18
N SER A 359 16.26 -0.77 -21.90
CA SER A 359 17.53 -0.84 -21.16
C SER A 359 18.02 -2.26 -20.88
N THR A 360 17.15 -3.26 -21.08
CA THR A 360 17.45 -4.68 -20.85
C THR A 360 18.01 -5.39 -22.09
N LEU A 361 18.00 -4.71 -23.25
CA LEU A 361 18.56 -5.22 -24.50
C LEU A 361 20.06 -4.95 -24.60
N ASP A 362 20.79 -5.89 -25.20
CA ASP A 362 22.20 -5.69 -25.50
C ASP A 362 22.39 -4.79 -26.74
N GLN A 363 23.50 -4.06 -26.79
CA GLN A 363 23.93 -3.34 -27.99
C GLN A 363 24.22 -4.34 -29.14
N PRO A 364 23.81 -4.06 -30.40
CA PRO A 364 23.23 -2.82 -30.93
C PRO A 364 21.70 -2.74 -30.88
N TYR A 365 21.01 -3.75 -30.37
CA TYR A 365 19.54 -3.84 -30.41
C TYR A 365 18.86 -2.73 -29.60
N GLU A 366 19.45 -2.31 -28.49
CA GLU A 366 18.99 -1.16 -27.69
C GLU A 366 18.86 0.11 -28.57
N ASN A 367 19.90 0.45 -29.33
CA ASN A 367 19.87 1.63 -30.21
C ASN A 367 18.86 1.50 -31.35
N LEU A 368 18.73 0.30 -31.93
CA LEU A 368 17.71 0.03 -32.96
C LEU A 368 16.29 0.16 -32.39
N ALA A 369 16.08 -0.28 -31.15
CA ALA A 369 14.80 -0.16 -30.44
C ALA A 369 14.44 1.30 -30.24
N ILE A 370 15.37 2.13 -29.75
CA ILE A 370 15.15 3.57 -29.59
C ILE A 370 14.74 4.20 -30.94
N VAL A 371 15.43 3.89 -32.04
CA VAL A 371 15.10 4.41 -33.37
C VAL A 371 13.70 3.98 -33.82
N ALA A 372 13.33 2.72 -33.61
CA ALA A 372 12.01 2.21 -33.96
C ALA A 372 10.88 2.82 -33.09
N LEU A 373 11.15 3.07 -31.81
CA LEU A 373 10.18 3.60 -30.85
C LEU A 373 9.97 5.12 -30.97
N ARG A 374 10.95 5.89 -31.42
CA ARG A 374 10.82 7.36 -31.58
C ARG A 374 9.53 7.83 -32.25
N PRO A 375 9.13 7.35 -33.45
CA PRO A 375 7.88 7.80 -34.08
C PRO A 375 6.64 7.40 -33.27
N ILE A 376 6.66 6.25 -32.57
CA ILE A 376 5.56 5.75 -31.75
C ILE A 376 5.36 6.67 -30.53
N TYR A 377 6.43 6.93 -29.77
CA TYR A 377 6.38 7.77 -28.58
C TYR A 377 6.14 9.25 -28.92
N ALA A 378 6.55 9.72 -30.10
CA ALA A 378 6.22 11.06 -30.58
C ALA A 378 4.70 11.21 -30.82
N ARG A 379 4.06 10.22 -31.47
CA ARG A 379 2.60 10.19 -31.66
C ARG A 379 1.86 10.08 -30.33
N LEU A 380 2.33 9.20 -29.44
CA LEU A 380 1.79 9.05 -28.08
C LEU A 380 1.86 10.38 -27.32
N SER A 381 3.02 11.05 -27.29
CA SER A 381 3.19 12.34 -26.61
C SER A 381 2.20 13.40 -27.10
N GLN A 382 1.96 13.46 -28.42
CA GLN A 382 0.96 14.37 -28.98
C GLN A 382 -0.47 14.02 -28.56
N ALA A 383 -0.80 12.73 -28.45
CA ALA A 383 -2.09 12.27 -27.94
C ALA A 383 -2.26 12.67 -26.47
N LEU A 384 -1.29 12.32 -25.63
CA LEU A 384 -1.27 12.63 -24.20
C LEU A 384 -1.43 14.12 -23.92
N LEU A 385 -0.70 14.98 -24.65
CA LEU A 385 -0.80 16.44 -24.55
C LEU A 385 -2.20 16.98 -24.84
N ARG A 386 -2.93 16.36 -25.78
CA ARG A 386 -4.32 16.73 -26.11
C ARG A 386 -5.27 16.20 -25.04
N LYS A 387 -5.10 14.95 -24.61
CA LYS A 387 -5.96 14.28 -23.63
C LYS A 387 -5.86 14.88 -22.23
N SER A 388 -4.71 15.47 -21.87
CA SER A 388 -4.50 16.13 -20.58
C SER A 388 -5.00 17.58 -20.50
N THR A 389 -5.62 18.11 -21.56
CA THR A 389 -6.15 19.49 -21.56
C THR A 389 -7.29 19.67 -20.56
N LEU A 390 -7.18 20.68 -19.69
CA LEU A 390 -8.25 21.03 -18.76
C LEU A 390 -9.56 21.40 -19.47
N PRO A 391 -10.72 21.17 -18.81
CA PRO A 391 -12.01 21.60 -19.33
C PRO A 391 -12.12 23.11 -19.44
N SER A 392 -12.62 23.56 -20.60
CA SER A 392 -12.80 24.99 -20.92
C SER A 392 -14.04 25.55 -20.24
N THR A 393 -15.08 24.71 -20.09
CA THR A 393 -16.36 25.05 -19.48
C THR A 393 -16.63 24.16 -18.26
N ALA A 394 -17.58 24.56 -17.41
CA ALA A 394 -17.99 23.74 -16.26
C ALA A 394 -18.72 22.46 -16.69
N GLU A 395 -19.46 22.50 -17.80
CA GLU A 395 -20.19 21.35 -18.36
C GLU A 395 -19.22 20.27 -18.84
N GLU A 396 -18.11 20.67 -19.46
CA GLU A 396 -17.02 19.78 -19.88
C GLU A 396 -16.26 19.12 -18.72
N ALA A 397 -16.37 19.66 -17.51
CA ALA A 397 -15.60 19.20 -16.36
C ALA A 397 -16.20 17.95 -15.71
N GLY A 398 -17.48 17.67 -15.95
CA GLY A 398 -18.18 16.58 -15.29
C GLY A 398 -18.51 16.87 -13.82
N ASP A 399 -18.95 15.83 -13.12
CA ASP A 399 -19.28 15.89 -11.69
C ASP A 399 -18.04 15.91 -10.78
N ALA A 400 -18.22 15.70 -9.47
CA ALA A 400 -17.09 15.70 -8.54
C ALA A 400 -16.18 14.47 -8.68
N ASP A 401 -16.76 13.30 -8.96
CA ASP A 401 -16.03 12.04 -9.07
C ASP A 401 -15.29 11.99 -10.42
N GLU A 402 -15.93 12.45 -11.49
CA GLU A 402 -15.32 12.57 -12.82
C GLU A 402 -14.13 13.54 -12.83
N ARG A 403 -14.22 14.65 -12.09
CA ARG A 403 -13.11 15.58 -11.92
C ARG A 403 -11.92 14.97 -11.18
N GLU A 404 -12.18 14.15 -10.17
CA GLU A 404 -11.11 13.45 -9.45
C GLU A 404 -10.48 12.35 -10.31
N LEU A 405 -11.29 11.58 -11.07
CA LEU A 405 -10.79 10.63 -12.06
C LEU A 405 -9.93 11.32 -13.12
N PHE A 406 -10.36 12.48 -13.63
CA PHE A 406 -9.55 13.24 -14.58
C PHE A 406 -8.25 13.77 -13.95
N ARG A 407 -8.27 14.17 -12.67
CA ARG A 407 -7.06 14.56 -11.93
C ARG A 407 -6.07 13.39 -11.85
N CYS A 408 -6.52 12.18 -11.51
CA CYS A 408 -5.69 10.98 -11.50
C CYS A 408 -5.17 10.65 -12.91
N TYR A 409 -6.03 10.70 -13.93
CA TYR A 409 -5.62 10.50 -15.32
C TYR A 409 -4.52 11.47 -15.78
N ARG A 410 -4.59 12.74 -15.37
CA ARG A 410 -3.54 13.72 -15.66
C ARG A 410 -2.21 13.41 -14.96
N GLN A 411 -2.24 12.74 -13.82
CA GLN A 411 -1.03 12.23 -13.17
C GLN A 411 -0.45 11.05 -13.97
N ASP A 412 -1.27 10.09 -14.36
CA ASP A 412 -0.82 8.95 -15.18
C ASP A 412 -0.26 9.42 -16.55
N VAL A 413 -0.85 10.47 -17.14
CA VAL A 413 -0.31 11.14 -18.33
C VAL A 413 1.05 11.78 -18.06
N ALA A 414 1.23 12.44 -16.91
CA ALA A 414 2.52 13.03 -16.54
C ALA A 414 3.61 11.95 -16.41
N ASP A 415 3.31 10.86 -15.70
CA ASP A 415 4.20 9.72 -15.55
C ASP A 415 4.51 9.06 -16.91
N THR A 416 3.52 8.98 -17.81
CA THR A 416 3.74 8.44 -19.17
C THR A 416 4.59 9.37 -20.04
N LEU A 417 4.49 10.69 -19.87
CA LEU A 417 5.33 11.66 -20.58
C LEU A 417 6.81 11.56 -20.14
N ASP A 418 7.08 11.18 -18.89
CA ASP A 418 8.44 10.84 -18.43
C ASP A 418 9.03 9.67 -19.24
N TYR A 419 8.26 8.61 -19.47
CA TYR A 419 8.67 7.49 -20.33
C TYR A 419 8.89 7.93 -21.78
N CYS A 420 8.03 8.80 -22.30
CA CYS A 420 8.23 9.42 -23.61
C CYS A 420 9.55 10.20 -23.68
N PHE A 421 9.92 10.94 -22.62
CA PHE A 421 11.17 11.68 -22.58
C PHE A 421 12.39 10.76 -22.60
N LYS A 422 12.35 9.61 -21.93
CA LYS A 422 13.45 8.62 -21.97
C LYS A 422 13.73 8.08 -23.39
N VAL A 423 12.72 8.05 -24.26
CA VAL A 423 12.87 7.61 -25.67
C VAL A 423 13.18 8.77 -26.62
N LEU A 424 12.50 9.91 -26.47
CA LEU A 424 12.58 11.06 -27.37
C LEU A 424 13.71 12.03 -27.01
N GLY A 425 14.06 12.12 -25.73
CA GLY A 425 14.98 13.11 -25.19
C GLY A 425 14.54 14.54 -25.53
N GLN A 426 15.47 15.32 -26.07
CA GLN A 426 15.27 16.73 -26.39
C GLN A 426 14.17 16.98 -27.43
N ASP A 427 13.85 16.02 -28.29
CA ASP A 427 12.79 16.16 -29.30
C ASP A 427 11.41 16.41 -28.64
N LEU A 428 11.18 15.89 -27.42
CA LEU A 428 9.97 16.17 -26.66
C LEU A 428 9.93 17.63 -26.17
N LEU A 429 11.05 18.18 -25.69
CA LEU A 429 11.13 19.59 -25.30
C LEU A 429 10.88 20.52 -26.50
N VAL A 430 11.40 20.15 -27.68
CA VAL A 430 11.13 20.84 -28.94
C VAL A 430 9.62 20.80 -29.26
N LEU A 431 8.96 19.65 -29.12
CA LEU A 431 7.53 19.52 -29.32
C LEU A 431 6.72 20.43 -28.38
N LEU A 432 7.09 20.47 -27.09
CA LEU A 432 6.46 21.36 -26.10
C LEU A 432 6.65 22.84 -26.48
N GLY A 433 7.86 23.24 -26.87
CA GLY A 433 8.17 24.63 -27.26
C GLY A 433 7.38 25.09 -28.49
N HIS A 434 7.25 24.22 -29.50
CA HIS A 434 6.43 24.50 -30.68
C HIS A 434 4.96 24.64 -30.32
N ARG A 435 4.42 23.72 -29.51
CA ARG A 435 3.02 23.75 -29.07
C ARG A 435 2.72 25.01 -28.26
N LEU A 436 3.57 25.36 -27.30
CA LEU A 436 3.43 26.56 -26.48
C LEU A 436 3.45 27.83 -27.34
N SER A 437 4.41 27.93 -28.27
CA SER A 437 4.53 29.07 -29.18
C SER A 437 3.32 29.24 -30.10
N GLN A 438 2.75 28.13 -30.59
CA GLN A 438 1.53 28.15 -31.40
C GLN A 438 0.30 28.54 -30.58
N ALA A 439 0.16 28.01 -29.37
CA ALA A 439 -0.98 28.32 -28.50
C ALA A 439 -1.02 29.80 -28.10
N LEU A 440 0.15 30.43 -27.90
CA LEU A 440 0.26 31.85 -27.56
C LEU A 440 -0.25 32.82 -28.64
N THR A 441 -0.50 32.35 -29.86
CA THR A 441 -1.06 33.18 -30.95
C THR A 441 -2.55 33.48 -30.77
N SER A 442 -3.27 32.74 -29.92
CA SER A 442 -4.71 32.91 -29.66
C SER A 442 -5.00 32.86 -28.17
N THR A 443 -5.87 33.75 -27.69
CA THR A 443 -6.30 33.78 -26.29
C THR A 443 -7.20 32.61 -25.91
N ASP A 444 -7.83 31.94 -26.88
CA ASP A 444 -8.81 30.89 -26.63
C ASP A 444 -8.15 29.52 -26.35
N ARG A 445 -6.83 29.39 -26.60
CA ARG A 445 -6.06 28.14 -26.46
C ARG A 445 -5.34 28.02 -25.11
N TRP A 446 -5.88 28.67 -24.07
CA TRP A 446 -5.27 28.65 -22.74
C TRP A 446 -5.15 27.23 -22.15
N THR A 447 -6.02 26.30 -22.54
CA THR A 447 -5.97 24.88 -22.12
C THR A 447 -4.79 24.14 -22.73
N GLU A 448 -4.37 24.50 -23.95
CA GLU A 448 -3.16 23.98 -24.57
C GLU A 448 -1.91 24.54 -23.91
N ILE A 449 -1.93 25.83 -23.50
CA ILE A 449 -0.85 26.44 -22.72
C ILE A 449 -0.71 25.69 -21.40
N GLU A 450 -1.81 25.55 -20.64
CA GLU A 450 -1.82 24.87 -19.34
C GLU A 450 -1.35 23.42 -19.45
N SER A 451 -1.84 22.63 -20.41
CA SER A 451 -1.44 21.23 -20.50
C SER A 451 -0.01 21.05 -21.01
N THR A 452 0.54 22.05 -21.72
CA THR A 452 1.96 22.08 -22.09
C THR A 452 2.84 22.45 -20.90
N LEU A 453 2.41 23.35 -20.02
CA LEU A 453 3.09 23.65 -18.75
C LEU A 453 3.09 22.42 -17.83
N HIS A 454 1.95 21.74 -17.68
CA HIS A 454 1.83 20.50 -16.91
C HIS A 454 2.74 19.39 -17.45
N ALA A 455 2.80 19.24 -18.78
CA ALA A 455 3.71 18.30 -19.40
C ALA A 455 5.17 18.69 -19.18
N PHE A 456 5.52 19.97 -19.22
CA PHE A 456 6.87 20.43 -18.95
C PHE A 456 7.27 20.21 -17.49
N GLU A 457 6.37 20.50 -16.55
CA GLU A 457 6.52 20.20 -15.13
C GLU A 457 6.79 18.72 -14.88
N ALA A 458 6.06 17.82 -15.56
CA ALA A 458 6.26 16.38 -15.45
C ALA A 458 7.67 15.90 -15.84
N LEU A 459 8.39 16.68 -16.66
CA LEU A 459 9.74 16.34 -17.11
C LEU A 459 10.84 16.90 -16.20
N ALA A 460 10.51 17.65 -15.15
CA ALA A 460 11.50 18.34 -14.33
C ALA A 460 12.53 17.38 -13.71
N ASP A 461 12.09 16.25 -13.16
CA ASP A 461 12.98 15.26 -12.53
C ASP A 461 13.85 14.50 -13.55
N SER A 462 13.36 14.36 -14.79
CA SER A 462 14.05 13.67 -15.88
C SER A 462 15.08 14.57 -16.58
N VAL A 463 14.85 15.89 -16.57
CA VAL A 463 15.77 16.85 -17.16
C VAL A 463 16.80 17.26 -16.11
N GLY A 464 18.03 16.77 -16.26
CA GLY A 464 19.14 17.19 -15.40
C GLY A 464 19.44 18.69 -15.47
N THR A 465 20.15 19.19 -14.45
CA THR A 465 20.49 20.62 -14.33
C THR A 465 21.45 21.13 -15.41
N GLU A 466 22.13 20.24 -16.14
CA GLU A 466 23.11 20.58 -17.18
C GLU A 466 22.50 21.05 -18.51
N GLU A 467 21.19 20.87 -18.71
CA GLU A 467 20.51 21.28 -19.95
C GLU A 467 20.49 22.82 -20.06
N SER A 468 21.11 23.35 -21.11
CA SER A 468 21.39 24.79 -21.26
C SER A 468 20.85 25.40 -22.55
N HIS A 469 20.05 24.65 -23.33
CA HIS A 469 19.50 25.13 -24.59
C HIS A 469 17.98 25.22 -24.57
N TYR A 470 17.29 24.10 -24.34
CA TYR A 470 15.84 24.01 -24.44
C TYR A 470 15.12 24.51 -23.18
N ILE A 471 15.65 24.26 -21.99
CA ILE A 471 15.10 24.73 -20.72
C ILE A 471 15.12 26.26 -20.65
N PRO A 472 16.24 26.97 -20.94
CA PRO A 472 16.22 28.43 -21.04
C PRO A 472 15.19 28.96 -22.05
N ALA A 473 15.04 28.31 -23.20
CA ALA A 473 14.10 28.73 -24.24
C ALA A 473 12.63 28.59 -23.77
N LEU A 474 12.29 27.45 -23.18
CA LEU A 474 10.96 27.21 -22.58
C LEU A 474 10.70 28.15 -21.41
N MET A 475 11.67 28.32 -20.50
CA MET A 475 11.55 29.25 -19.39
C MET A 475 11.34 30.69 -19.87
N ASN A 476 12.01 31.12 -20.94
CA ASN A 476 11.76 32.43 -21.54
C ASN A 476 10.31 32.59 -22.03
N LEU A 477 9.76 31.58 -22.70
CA LEU A 477 8.37 31.60 -23.12
C LEU A 477 7.44 31.76 -21.91
N ILE A 478 7.68 30.97 -20.85
CA ILE A 478 6.88 30.98 -19.62
C ILE A 478 6.94 32.35 -18.95
N VAL A 479 8.14 32.88 -18.68
CA VAL A 479 8.27 34.06 -17.81
C VAL A 479 8.10 35.39 -18.53
N THR A 480 8.34 35.44 -19.84
CA THR A 480 8.33 36.68 -20.63
C THR A 480 7.09 36.80 -21.52
N HIS A 481 6.62 35.69 -22.10
CA HIS A 481 5.65 35.73 -23.19
C HIS A 481 4.22 35.32 -22.83
N ILE A 482 3.99 34.64 -21.69
CA ILE A 482 2.63 34.28 -21.26
C ILE A 482 1.94 35.50 -20.59
N PRO A 483 0.86 36.07 -21.16
CA PRO A 483 0.12 37.15 -20.52
C PRO A 483 -0.85 36.60 -19.45
N TYR A 484 -0.35 36.23 -18.27
CA TYR A 484 -1.13 35.59 -17.20
C TYR A 484 -2.43 36.31 -16.82
N GLU A 485 -2.45 37.65 -16.88
CA GLU A 485 -3.64 38.47 -16.58
C GLU A 485 -4.81 38.23 -17.55
N ARG A 486 -4.55 37.67 -18.74
CA ARG A 486 -5.58 37.39 -19.76
C ARG A 486 -6.16 35.98 -19.65
N TYR A 487 -5.61 35.14 -18.78
CA TYR A 487 -5.98 33.73 -18.68
C TYR A 487 -6.63 33.40 -17.33
N PRO A 488 -7.36 32.27 -17.25
CA PRO A 488 -7.87 31.79 -15.97
C PRO A 488 -6.74 31.55 -14.96
N PRO A 489 -7.02 31.69 -13.63
CA PRO A 489 -6.02 31.47 -12.57
C PRO A 489 -5.30 30.11 -12.65
N LYS A 490 -5.93 29.11 -13.26
CA LYS A 490 -5.38 27.77 -13.53
C LYS A 490 -4.03 27.81 -14.27
N VAL A 491 -3.87 28.73 -15.23
CA VAL A 491 -2.62 28.87 -16.00
C VAL A 491 -1.49 29.39 -15.11
N LEU A 492 -1.78 30.39 -14.28
CA LEU A 492 -0.80 30.93 -13.32
C LEU A 492 -0.46 29.92 -12.23
N ALA A 493 -1.45 29.16 -11.75
CA ALA A 493 -1.25 28.07 -10.79
C ALA A 493 -0.30 27.00 -11.34
N CYS A 494 -0.57 26.51 -12.56
CA CYS A 494 0.29 25.54 -13.23
C CYS A 494 1.70 26.11 -13.48
N ALA A 495 1.81 27.36 -13.94
CA ALA A 495 3.13 27.99 -14.10
C ALA A 495 3.91 28.11 -12.78
N CYS A 496 3.25 28.42 -11.65
CA CYS A 496 3.92 28.41 -10.34
C CYS A 496 4.40 27.00 -10.00
N SER A 497 3.57 25.97 -10.22
CA SER A 497 3.94 24.57 -10.00
C SER A 497 5.16 24.17 -10.83
N THR A 498 5.14 24.47 -12.14
CA THR A 498 6.27 24.25 -13.06
C THR A 498 7.54 24.98 -12.60
N ILE A 499 7.43 26.25 -12.17
CA ILE A 499 8.58 27.01 -11.64
C ILE A 499 9.16 26.34 -10.39
N GLY A 500 8.30 25.84 -9.50
CA GLY A 500 8.70 25.10 -8.30
C GLY A 500 9.45 23.81 -8.63
N ALA A 501 8.94 23.04 -9.61
CA ALA A 501 9.58 21.82 -10.07
C ALA A 501 10.99 22.07 -10.65
N TYR A 502 11.18 23.19 -11.37
CA TYR A 502 12.48 23.60 -11.90
C TYR A 502 13.33 24.46 -10.94
N ALA A 503 12.99 24.51 -9.65
CA ALA A 503 13.72 25.35 -8.67
C ALA A 503 15.22 25.01 -8.59
N GLU A 504 15.59 23.74 -8.69
CA GLU A 504 17.00 23.30 -8.67
C GLU A 504 17.76 23.84 -9.89
N TRP A 505 17.19 23.68 -11.09
CA TRP A 505 17.77 24.21 -12.32
C TRP A 505 17.92 25.74 -12.27
N ILE A 506 16.92 26.44 -11.74
CA ILE A 506 16.96 27.91 -11.54
C ILE A 506 18.04 28.30 -10.53
N GLY A 507 18.24 27.50 -9.47
CA GLY A 507 19.30 27.71 -8.49
C GLY A 507 20.72 27.60 -9.08
N GLU A 508 20.92 26.74 -10.08
CA GLU A 508 22.16 26.64 -10.85
C GLU A 508 22.28 27.70 -11.96
N HIS A 509 21.16 28.15 -12.52
CA HIS A 509 21.08 29.17 -13.59
C HIS A 509 20.26 30.40 -13.16
N PRO A 510 20.71 31.18 -12.16
CA PRO A 510 19.92 32.28 -11.60
C PRO A 510 19.72 33.48 -12.54
N GLU A 511 20.71 33.87 -13.34
CA GLU A 511 20.58 34.98 -14.29
C GLU A 511 20.18 34.48 -15.69
N PRO A 512 19.19 35.09 -16.38
CA PRO A 512 18.32 36.21 -15.98
C PRO A 512 16.97 35.77 -15.37
N TRP A 513 16.85 34.53 -14.90
CA TRP A 513 15.56 33.89 -14.62
C TRP A 513 15.00 34.24 -13.24
N LEU A 514 15.84 34.33 -12.21
CA LEU A 514 15.44 34.40 -10.81
C LEU A 514 14.49 35.56 -10.51
N GLU A 515 14.83 36.78 -10.94
CA GLU A 515 13.96 37.95 -10.74
C GLU A 515 12.59 37.76 -11.40
N LYS A 516 12.58 37.22 -12.62
CA LYS A 516 11.35 37.04 -13.41
C LYS A 516 10.44 35.98 -12.81
N VAL A 517 10.99 34.85 -12.35
CA VAL A 517 10.20 33.79 -11.70
C VAL A 517 9.67 34.25 -10.35
N LEU A 518 10.46 34.98 -9.56
CA LEU A 518 10.00 35.52 -8.27
C LEU A 518 8.85 36.52 -8.44
N ARG A 519 8.86 37.31 -9.51
CA ARG A 519 7.72 38.19 -9.84
C ARG A 519 6.45 37.39 -10.08
N ILE A 520 6.52 36.29 -10.83
CA ILE A 520 5.36 35.44 -11.13
C ILE A 520 4.84 34.76 -9.87
N VAL A 521 5.74 34.20 -9.05
CA VAL A 521 5.39 33.59 -7.77
C VAL A 521 4.75 34.61 -6.82
N THR A 522 5.26 35.84 -6.77
CA THR A 522 4.68 36.94 -5.98
C THR A 522 3.26 37.29 -6.43
N ILE A 523 3.01 37.34 -7.74
CA ILE A 523 1.64 37.53 -8.28
C ILE A 523 0.74 36.35 -7.89
N GLY A 524 1.26 35.13 -7.96
CA GLY A 524 0.55 33.91 -7.55
C GLY A 524 0.17 33.89 -6.07
N LEU A 525 1.03 34.40 -5.19
CA LEU A 525 0.75 34.55 -3.75
C LEU A 525 -0.37 35.55 -3.49
N ALA A 526 -0.42 36.64 -4.25
CA ALA A 526 -1.48 37.65 -4.14
C ALA A 526 -2.81 37.21 -4.78
N GLY A 527 -2.81 36.17 -5.63
CA GLY A 527 -3.97 35.70 -6.40
C GLY A 527 -5.03 34.90 -5.62
N GLY A 528 -4.85 34.70 -4.31
CA GLY A 528 -5.82 34.03 -3.44
C GLY A 528 -5.87 32.50 -3.58
N MET A 529 -6.99 31.88 -3.19
CA MET A 529 -7.13 30.42 -3.07
C MET A 529 -6.73 29.58 -4.31
N PRO A 530 -7.02 29.97 -5.58
CA PRO A 530 -6.70 29.10 -6.72
C PRO A 530 -5.20 29.04 -7.06
N THR A 531 -4.39 30.03 -6.65
CA THR A 531 -2.97 30.14 -7.04
C THR A 531 -2.02 30.05 -5.85
N ALA A 532 -2.44 30.50 -4.66
CA ALA A 532 -1.60 30.53 -3.46
C ALA A 532 -1.02 29.17 -3.06
N PRO A 533 -1.75 28.03 -3.13
CA PRO A 533 -1.16 26.72 -2.79
C PRO A 533 0.06 26.38 -3.65
N PHE A 534 -0.01 26.64 -4.95
CA PHE A 534 1.08 26.37 -5.90
C PHE A 534 2.21 27.39 -5.76
N ALA A 535 1.87 28.66 -5.58
CA ALA A 535 2.86 29.73 -5.39
C ALA A 535 3.66 29.56 -4.07
N THR A 536 3.02 29.09 -2.99
CA THR A 536 3.72 28.80 -1.73
C THR A 536 4.65 27.60 -1.82
N ILE A 537 4.30 26.57 -2.61
CA ILE A 537 5.20 25.45 -2.92
C ILE A 537 6.40 25.96 -3.71
N ALA A 538 6.14 26.67 -4.82
CA ALA A 538 7.18 27.23 -5.67
C ALA A 538 8.15 28.14 -4.89
N LEU A 539 7.62 29.02 -4.04
CA LEU A 539 8.45 29.87 -3.20
C LEU A 539 9.29 29.06 -2.20
N LYS A 540 8.71 28.04 -1.57
CA LYS A 540 9.42 27.16 -0.64
C LYS A 540 10.59 26.46 -1.35
N ASP A 541 10.36 25.92 -2.54
CA ASP A 541 11.38 25.20 -3.29
C ASP A 541 12.46 26.15 -3.82
N LEU A 542 12.09 27.30 -4.38
CA LEU A 542 13.04 28.35 -4.77
C LEU A 542 13.88 28.86 -3.59
N ALA A 543 13.29 29.01 -2.40
CA ALA A 543 14.03 29.42 -1.21
C ALA A 543 15.00 28.33 -0.73
N ARG A 544 14.63 27.04 -0.88
CA ARG A 544 15.50 25.89 -0.54
C ARG A 544 16.74 25.85 -1.44
N GLU A 545 16.56 26.05 -2.75
CA GLU A 545 17.66 26.02 -3.73
C GLU A 545 18.39 27.38 -3.86
N GLY A 546 17.88 28.42 -3.21
CA GLY A 546 18.40 29.78 -3.29
C GLY A 546 19.83 29.91 -2.79
N LYS A 547 20.78 30.12 -3.70
CA LYS A 547 22.19 30.45 -3.39
C LYS A 547 22.35 31.92 -3.01
N GLN A 548 23.60 32.39 -2.82
CA GLN A 548 23.91 33.79 -2.49
C GLN A 548 23.27 34.82 -3.44
N GLN A 549 22.98 34.44 -4.69
CA GLN A 549 22.34 35.29 -5.69
C GLN A 549 20.86 35.59 -5.39
N PHE A 550 20.24 34.84 -4.47
CA PHE A 550 18.89 35.11 -3.96
C PHE A 550 18.87 36.26 -2.93
N ALA A 551 20.00 36.52 -2.25
CA ALA A 551 20.08 37.49 -1.17
C ALA A 551 19.59 38.92 -1.51
N PRO A 552 19.81 39.48 -2.73
CA PRO A 552 19.27 40.78 -3.11
C PRO A 552 17.74 40.84 -3.14
N PHE A 553 17.07 39.71 -3.41
CA PHE A 553 15.62 39.61 -3.53
C PHE A 553 14.94 39.25 -2.20
N ALA A 554 15.69 38.69 -1.25
CA ALA A 554 15.16 38.23 0.03
C ALA A 554 14.33 39.28 0.79
N PRO A 555 14.73 40.56 0.91
CA PRO A 555 13.92 41.56 1.61
C PRO A 555 12.55 41.80 0.96
N SER A 556 12.49 41.85 -0.38
CA SER A 556 11.24 42.06 -1.13
C SER A 556 10.28 40.88 -0.96
N VAL A 557 10.82 39.67 -1.03
CA VAL A 557 10.05 38.44 -0.85
C VAL A 557 9.57 38.30 0.60
N LEU A 558 10.39 38.61 1.59
CA LEU A 558 10.00 38.63 3.00
C LEU A 558 8.86 39.62 3.27
N ASN A 559 8.94 40.84 2.73
CA ASN A 559 7.84 41.81 2.82
C ASN A 559 6.53 41.26 2.21
N THR A 560 6.63 40.51 1.11
CA THR A 560 5.45 39.86 0.51
C THR A 560 4.89 38.78 1.42
N ILE A 561 5.74 37.94 2.02
CA ILE A 561 5.32 36.92 2.99
C ILE A 561 4.61 37.58 4.18
N GLU A 562 5.16 38.67 4.71
CA GLU A 562 4.58 39.42 5.84
C GLU A 562 3.19 39.99 5.54
N GLN A 563 2.93 40.40 4.30
CA GLN A 563 1.62 40.89 3.89
C GLN A 563 0.60 39.77 3.67
N VAL A 564 1.05 38.61 3.17
CA VAL A 564 0.17 37.47 2.84
C VAL A 564 -0.13 36.61 4.06
N LEU A 565 0.85 36.38 4.93
CA LEU A 565 0.75 35.47 6.09
C LEU A 565 -0.48 35.74 7.00
N PRO A 566 -0.85 36.99 7.32
CA PRO A 566 -2.04 37.26 8.14
C PRO A 566 -3.38 36.88 7.48
N SER A 567 -3.41 36.77 6.15
CA SER A 567 -4.62 36.36 5.40
C SER A 567 -4.79 34.84 5.30
N VAL A 568 -3.75 34.09 5.69
CA VAL A 568 -3.71 32.63 5.61
C VAL A 568 -4.16 32.03 6.94
N ALA A 569 -4.96 30.96 6.87
CA ALA A 569 -5.40 30.27 8.07
C ALA A 569 -4.20 29.69 8.86
N PRO A 570 -4.08 29.96 10.18
CA PRO A 570 -2.94 29.47 10.94
C PRO A 570 -2.80 27.94 10.90
N GLY A 571 -1.58 27.46 10.68
CA GLY A 571 -1.26 26.04 10.66
C GLY A 571 -1.69 25.27 9.40
N CYS A 572 -2.30 25.93 8.39
CA CYS A 572 -2.55 25.30 7.10
C CYS A 572 -1.25 25.11 6.29
N ALA A 573 -1.31 24.30 5.23
CA ALA A 573 -0.12 23.95 4.45
C ALA A 573 0.59 25.17 3.86
N GLU A 574 -0.16 26.15 3.38
CA GLU A 574 0.34 27.43 2.84
C GLU A 574 1.09 28.22 3.92
N GLY A 575 0.49 28.36 5.11
CA GLY A 575 1.11 29.06 6.23
C GLY A 575 2.43 28.41 6.65
N LEU A 576 2.47 27.07 6.73
CA LEU A 576 3.71 26.34 7.04
C LEU A 576 4.78 26.54 5.96
N ARG A 577 4.41 26.48 4.67
CA ARG A 577 5.36 26.72 3.55
C ARG A 577 5.91 28.15 3.57
N LEU A 578 5.07 29.15 3.88
CA LEU A 578 5.50 30.53 4.05
C LEU A 578 6.45 30.70 5.24
N MET A 579 6.16 30.07 6.38
CA MET A 579 7.06 30.10 7.55
C MET A 579 8.40 29.42 7.26
N TYR A 580 8.40 28.33 6.49
CA TYR A 580 9.63 27.70 6.00
C TYR A 580 10.43 28.67 5.13
N ALA A 581 9.81 29.25 4.11
CA ALA A 581 10.47 30.17 3.20
C ALA A 581 11.01 31.40 3.94
N ALA A 582 10.23 31.96 4.87
CA ALA A 582 10.66 33.09 5.70
C ALA A 582 11.90 32.74 6.53
N GLY A 583 11.91 31.58 7.20
CA GLY A 583 13.08 31.14 7.99
C GLY A 583 14.35 30.99 7.14
N THR A 584 14.23 30.37 5.96
CA THR A 584 15.36 30.20 5.03
C THR A 584 15.88 31.54 4.49
N LEU A 585 14.98 32.43 4.06
CA LEU A 585 15.35 33.75 3.52
C LEU A 585 15.94 34.67 4.59
N LEU A 586 15.51 34.54 5.84
CA LEU A 586 16.09 35.28 6.96
C LEU A 586 17.59 35.02 7.12
N ASN A 587 18.03 33.78 6.89
CA ASN A 587 19.44 33.41 6.99
C ASN A 587 20.31 34.15 5.96
N MET A 588 19.74 34.50 4.81
CA MET A 588 20.43 35.18 3.69
C MET A 588 20.64 36.69 3.90
N LEU A 589 19.96 37.30 4.89
CA LEU A 589 20.09 38.73 5.14
C LEU A 589 21.47 39.10 5.72
N PRO A 590 22.06 40.24 5.33
CA PRO A 590 23.43 40.60 5.72
C PRO A 590 23.54 41.16 7.15
N THR A 591 22.51 41.79 7.69
CA THR A 591 22.57 42.50 8.99
C THR A 591 21.62 41.89 10.02
N THR A 592 22.03 41.89 11.29
CA THR A 592 21.21 41.36 12.39
C THR A 592 19.94 42.20 12.59
N ASP A 593 20.01 43.52 12.40
CA ASP A 593 18.86 44.42 12.55
C ASP A 593 17.74 44.10 11.53
N GLN A 594 18.11 43.83 10.27
CA GLN A 594 17.13 43.40 9.26
C GLN A 594 16.54 42.05 9.60
N LYS A 595 17.36 41.11 10.06
CA LYS A 595 16.88 39.79 10.51
C LYS A 595 15.88 39.93 11.67
N LEU A 596 16.15 40.81 12.64
CA LEU A 596 15.23 41.04 13.76
C LEU A 596 13.92 41.69 13.30
N ALA A 597 13.96 42.69 12.41
CA ALA A 597 12.75 43.33 11.89
C ALA A 597 11.80 42.34 11.18
N HIS A 598 12.34 41.52 10.28
CA HIS A 598 11.55 40.51 9.56
C HIS A 598 11.13 39.33 10.48
N LEU A 599 11.92 39.01 11.50
CA LEU A 599 11.54 38.03 12.51
C LEU A 599 10.35 38.50 13.34
N ASP A 600 10.34 39.76 13.76
CA ASP A 600 9.25 40.35 14.52
C ASP A 600 7.95 40.39 13.69
N ALA A 601 8.06 40.73 12.40
CA ALA A 601 6.94 40.77 11.47
C ALA A 601 6.39 39.39 11.07
N THR A 602 7.11 38.30 11.36
CA THR A 602 6.70 36.92 11.06
C THR A 602 6.49 36.10 12.33
N LEU A 603 7.56 35.54 12.89
CA LEU A 603 7.53 34.71 14.09
C LEU A 603 7.07 35.51 15.33
N GLY A 604 7.44 36.78 15.44
CA GLY A 604 7.02 37.66 16.53
C GLY A 604 5.49 37.76 16.64
N LEU A 605 4.80 37.92 15.52
CA LEU A 605 3.32 37.91 15.48
C LEU A 605 2.74 36.59 15.99
N CYS A 606 3.36 35.46 15.63
CA CYS A 606 2.93 34.13 16.11
C CYS A 606 3.08 34.02 17.64
N ILE A 607 4.22 34.46 18.18
CA ILE A 607 4.51 34.46 19.62
C ILE A 607 3.52 35.35 20.38
N ILE A 608 3.21 36.54 19.87
CA ILE A 608 2.21 37.44 20.46
C ILE A 608 0.84 36.76 20.46
N LYS A 609 0.44 36.16 19.34
CA LYS A 609 -0.84 35.46 19.21
C LYS A 609 -0.97 34.29 20.19
N ILE A 610 0.09 33.50 20.37
CA ILE A 610 0.10 32.40 21.35
C ILE A 610 -0.14 32.94 22.75
N ARG A 611 0.54 34.03 23.15
CA ARG A 611 0.34 34.65 24.47
C ARG A 611 -1.08 35.15 24.69
N GLU A 612 -1.70 35.74 23.66
CA GLU A 612 -3.10 36.16 23.72
C GLU A 612 -4.06 34.97 23.87
N LEU A 613 -3.84 33.91 23.08
CA LEU A 613 -4.68 32.71 23.06
C LEU A 613 -4.58 31.91 24.36
N LEU A 614 -3.41 31.86 25.00
CA LEU A 614 -3.24 31.19 26.29
C LEU A 614 -3.99 31.86 27.45
N ASN A 615 -4.44 33.11 27.28
CA ASN A 615 -5.31 33.80 28.25
C ASN A 615 -6.81 33.52 28.02
N GLN A 616 -7.17 32.81 26.95
CA GLN A 616 -8.55 32.43 26.66
C GLN A 616 -8.87 31.04 27.24
N PRO A 617 -10.16 30.68 27.36
CA PRO A 617 -10.54 29.34 27.80
C PRO A 617 -9.94 28.25 26.90
N TRP A 618 -9.35 27.22 27.51
CA TRP A 618 -8.62 26.16 26.81
C TRP A 618 -9.40 25.55 25.64
N PHE A 619 -10.66 25.18 25.86
CA PHE A 619 -11.51 24.51 24.87
C PHE A 619 -11.82 25.37 23.63
N VAL A 620 -11.63 26.70 23.70
CA VAL A 620 -11.81 27.61 22.56
C VAL A 620 -10.50 27.79 21.81
N ALA A 621 -9.38 27.88 22.53
CA ALA A 621 -8.10 28.30 21.97
C ALA A 621 -7.15 27.16 21.60
N ARG A 622 -7.39 25.92 22.04
CA ARG A 622 -6.43 24.81 21.93
C ARG A 622 -5.93 24.53 20.51
N ASP A 623 -6.84 24.54 19.53
CA ASP A 623 -6.50 24.25 18.14
C ASP A 623 -5.71 25.42 17.53
N ALA A 624 -6.08 26.65 17.88
CA ALA A 624 -5.36 27.84 17.45
C ALA A 624 -3.95 27.93 18.04
N VAL A 625 -3.76 27.62 19.33
CA VAL A 625 -2.43 27.56 19.98
C VAL A 625 -1.57 26.50 19.29
N THR A 626 -2.13 25.30 19.07
CA THR A 626 -1.46 24.21 18.36
C THR A 626 -1.02 24.62 16.96
N SER A 627 -1.90 25.27 16.19
CA SER A 627 -1.57 25.78 14.84
C SER A 627 -0.47 26.85 14.84
N GLN A 628 -0.46 27.76 15.81
CA GLN A 628 0.59 28.78 15.94
C GLN A 628 1.94 28.16 16.35
N LEU A 629 1.92 27.16 17.24
CA LEU A 629 3.12 26.40 17.58
C LEU A 629 3.69 25.66 16.36
N LYS A 630 2.84 25.04 15.52
CA LYS A 630 3.27 24.41 14.26
C LYS A 630 3.97 25.39 13.31
N MET A 631 3.42 26.59 13.16
CA MET A 631 4.04 27.66 12.38
C MET A 631 5.41 28.07 12.95
N ALA A 632 5.50 28.27 14.27
CA ALA A 632 6.76 28.59 14.93
C ALA A 632 7.80 27.47 14.76
N THR A 633 7.39 26.21 14.92
CA THR A 633 8.22 25.03 14.71
C THR A 633 8.77 24.96 13.29
N MET A 634 7.94 25.25 12.29
CA MET A 634 8.37 25.24 10.89
C MET A 634 9.40 26.33 10.59
N PHE A 635 9.20 27.55 11.08
CA PHE A 635 10.17 28.63 10.96
C PHE A 635 11.51 28.28 11.62
N LEU A 636 11.46 27.78 12.86
CA LEU A 636 12.63 27.37 13.63
C LEU A 636 13.41 26.24 12.97
N SER A 637 12.74 25.36 12.23
CA SER A 637 13.40 24.25 11.55
C SER A 637 14.39 24.68 10.47
N MET A 638 14.26 25.92 9.98
CA MET A 638 15.14 26.50 8.95
C MET A 638 16.08 27.58 9.49
N LEU A 639 15.87 28.08 10.71
CA LEU A 639 16.64 29.20 11.25
C LEU A 639 18.06 28.77 11.63
N GLU A 640 19.07 29.49 11.15
CA GLU A 640 20.48 29.26 11.47
C GLU A 640 21.12 30.49 12.13
N GLY A 641 22.04 30.25 13.07
CA GLY A 641 22.97 31.28 13.55
C GLY A 641 22.56 32.06 14.80
N SER A 642 22.97 33.33 14.88
CA SER A 642 23.08 34.11 16.12
C SER A 642 21.75 34.48 16.80
N ILE A 643 20.62 34.33 16.12
CA ILE A 643 19.31 34.82 16.60
C ILE A 643 18.50 33.71 17.29
N GLY A 644 18.85 32.43 17.10
CA GLY A 644 18.11 31.30 17.68
C GLY A 644 17.96 31.37 19.19
N LYS A 645 18.96 31.90 19.90
CA LYS A 645 18.88 32.12 21.36
C LYS A 645 17.80 33.12 21.74
N ALA A 646 17.73 34.27 21.07
CA ALA A 646 16.72 35.29 21.35
C ALA A 646 15.30 34.75 21.12
N VAL A 647 15.14 33.90 20.10
CA VAL A 647 13.87 33.22 19.82
C VAL A 647 13.53 32.20 20.91
N LEU A 648 14.48 31.36 21.32
CA LEU A 648 14.27 30.42 22.42
C LEU A 648 13.90 31.16 23.71
N ASP A 649 14.60 32.24 24.04
CA ASP A 649 14.31 33.08 25.21
C ASP A 649 12.89 33.68 25.16
N ALA A 650 12.39 34.02 23.97
CA ALA A 650 11.02 34.50 23.78
C ALA A 650 9.94 33.38 23.94
N LEU A 651 10.29 32.13 23.64
CA LEU A 651 9.42 30.94 23.73
C LEU A 651 9.41 30.31 25.13
N LEU A 652 10.50 30.39 25.89
CA LEU A 652 10.59 29.81 27.24
C LEU A 652 9.45 30.24 28.19
N PRO A 653 9.02 31.52 28.23
CA PRO A 653 7.86 31.93 29.02
C PRO A 653 6.54 31.27 28.60
N ILE A 654 6.34 31.06 27.30
CA ILE A 654 5.17 30.38 26.74
C ILE A 654 5.15 28.92 27.19
N PHE A 655 6.29 28.23 27.06
CA PHE A 655 6.41 26.84 27.52
C PHE A 655 6.12 26.71 29.01
N ARG A 656 6.63 27.63 29.83
CA ARG A 656 6.33 27.68 31.27
C ARG A 656 4.85 27.90 31.56
N GLN A 657 4.18 28.79 30.81
CA GLN A 657 2.75 29.03 30.97
C GLN A 657 1.92 27.79 30.63
N ILE A 658 2.28 27.07 29.56
CA ILE A 658 1.62 25.83 29.14
C ILE A 658 1.75 24.74 30.22
N ILE A 659 2.97 24.46 30.70
CA ILE A 659 3.21 23.32 31.60
C ILE A 659 2.68 23.53 33.03
N VAL A 660 2.53 24.79 33.47
CA VAL A 660 2.05 25.11 34.83
C VAL A 660 0.52 25.12 34.89
N HIS A 661 -0.16 25.36 33.76
CA HIS A 661 -1.60 25.46 33.75
C HIS A 661 -2.27 24.06 33.78
N PRO A 662 -3.33 23.86 34.59
CA PRO A 662 -3.92 22.52 34.81
C PRO A 662 -4.48 21.87 33.56
N GLU A 663 -5.12 22.65 32.67
CA GLU A 663 -5.70 22.13 31.42
C GLU A 663 -4.66 22.01 30.30
N TRP A 664 -3.94 23.11 29.97
CA TRP A 664 -2.90 23.10 28.95
C TRP A 664 -1.76 22.09 29.21
N GLY A 665 -1.37 21.92 30.47
CA GLY A 665 -0.31 20.99 30.88
C GLY A 665 -0.70 19.50 30.80
N GLN A 666 -1.93 19.18 30.38
CA GLN A 666 -2.43 17.81 30.17
C GLN A 666 -2.97 17.60 28.73
N ASP A 667 -2.94 18.64 27.88
CA ASP A 667 -3.38 18.54 26.49
C ASP A 667 -2.27 17.94 25.61
N ASN A 668 -2.45 16.67 25.18
CA ASN A 668 -1.45 15.94 24.40
C ASN A 668 -1.07 16.66 23.09
N ASN A 669 -2.01 17.30 22.40
CA ASN A 669 -1.73 17.98 21.13
C ASN A 669 -0.85 19.21 21.33
N THR A 670 -1.21 20.08 22.28
CA THR A 670 -0.44 21.28 22.60
C THR A 670 0.94 20.93 23.15
N LEU A 671 1.03 19.95 24.05
CA LEU A 671 2.31 19.48 24.59
C LEU A 671 3.18 18.87 23.49
N GLY A 672 2.61 18.04 22.61
CA GLY A 672 3.31 17.45 21.49
C GLY A 672 3.96 18.49 20.58
N GLU A 673 3.21 19.52 20.18
CA GLU A 673 3.74 20.62 19.37
C GLU A 673 4.74 21.50 20.13
N MET A 674 4.50 21.76 21.42
CA MET A 674 5.45 22.49 22.27
C MET A 674 6.81 21.78 22.34
N TYR A 675 6.81 20.47 22.59
CA TYR A 675 8.04 19.68 22.64
C TYR A 675 8.73 19.61 21.29
N THR A 676 7.98 19.48 20.20
CA THR A 676 8.52 19.52 18.84
C THR A 676 9.14 20.88 18.51
N CYS A 677 8.50 21.98 18.94
CA CYS A 677 9.01 23.34 18.83
C CYS A 677 10.34 23.50 19.59
N ALA A 678 10.38 23.06 20.85
CA ALA A 678 11.59 23.06 21.67
C ALA A 678 12.71 22.22 21.03
N GLN A 679 12.38 21.05 20.48
CA GLN A 679 13.31 20.17 19.79
C GLN A 679 13.92 20.84 18.55
N LYS A 680 13.09 21.51 17.72
CA LYS A 680 13.57 22.23 16.53
C LYS A 680 14.41 23.45 16.88
N SER A 681 14.10 24.13 17.99
CA SER A 681 14.90 25.27 18.45
C SER A 681 16.37 24.91 18.72
N LEU A 682 16.67 23.67 19.12
CA LEU A 682 18.05 23.24 19.42
C LEU A 682 19.01 23.41 18.25
N TRP A 683 18.54 23.21 17.02
CA TRP A 683 19.35 23.32 15.80
C TRP A 683 19.67 24.76 15.43
N SER A 684 18.88 25.72 15.92
CA SER A 684 19.07 27.15 15.67
C SER A 684 20.06 27.81 16.65
N LEU A 685 20.53 27.11 17.68
CA LEU A 685 21.40 27.67 18.73
C LEU A 685 22.86 27.65 18.31
N LEU A 686 23.58 28.75 18.57
CA LEU A 686 25.02 28.84 18.35
C LEU A 686 25.81 28.04 19.40
N HIS A 687 25.36 28.07 20.67
CA HIS A 687 25.97 27.36 21.79
C HIS A 687 24.93 26.46 22.50
N PRO A 688 24.47 25.38 21.86
CA PRO A 688 23.39 24.54 22.39
C PRO A 688 23.72 23.94 23.77
N GLU A 689 25.00 23.67 24.05
CA GLU A 689 25.49 23.15 25.34
C GLU A 689 25.30 24.11 26.54
N GLU A 690 25.02 25.39 26.28
CA GLU A 690 24.75 26.39 27.31
C GLU A 690 23.30 26.85 27.26
N ASP A 691 22.83 27.21 26.07
CA ASP A 691 21.54 27.86 25.87
C ASP A 691 20.35 26.91 26.07
N ALA A 692 20.51 25.61 25.80
CA ALA A 692 19.42 24.63 25.95
C ALA A 692 19.17 24.20 27.41
N ARG A 693 19.99 24.61 28.38
CA ARG A 693 19.86 24.17 29.79
C ARG A 693 18.49 24.50 30.41
N ALA A 694 17.88 25.61 30.01
CA ALA A 694 16.54 26.00 30.49
C ALA A 694 15.47 24.95 30.16
N LEU A 695 15.61 24.22 29.05
CA LEU A 695 14.66 23.19 28.62
C LEU A 695 14.65 21.97 29.55
N LEU A 696 15.76 21.67 30.25
CA LEU A 696 15.83 20.58 31.22
C LEU A 696 14.85 20.79 32.40
N SER A 697 14.72 22.04 32.84
CA SER A 697 13.79 22.41 33.93
C SER A 697 12.32 22.27 33.51
N ILE A 698 12.01 22.68 32.28
CA ILE A 698 10.67 22.56 31.66
C ILE A 698 10.30 21.09 31.54
N LEU A 699 11.23 20.29 31.00
CA LEU A 699 11.05 18.86 30.81
C LEU A 699 10.78 18.14 32.14
N SER A 700 11.60 18.37 33.18
CA SER A 700 11.41 17.73 34.49
C SER A 700 10.09 18.11 35.14
N THR A 701 9.68 19.38 35.05
CA THR A 701 8.44 19.88 35.65
C THR A 701 7.21 19.35 34.94
N SER A 702 7.20 19.39 33.61
CA SER A 702 6.07 18.92 32.81
C SER A 702 5.90 17.41 32.89
N TYR A 703 6.98 16.62 32.80
CA TYR A 703 6.88 15.15 32.85
C TYR A 703 6.40 14.63 34.21
N LYS A 704 6.69 15.35 35.30
CA LYS A 704 6.13 15.08 36.64
C LYS A 704 4.62 15.29 36.71
N THR A 705 4.09 16.20 35.89
CA THR A 705 2.67 16.52 35.84
C THR A 705 1.93 15.58 34.88
N TRP A 706 2.49 15.38 33.69
CA TRP A 706 1.90 14.56 32.63
C TRP A 706 2.99 13.86 31.79
N PRO A 707 3.19 12.55 31.94
CA PRO A 707 4.13 11.78 31.11
C PRO A 707 3.72 11.78 29.64
N HIS A 708 4.56 12.34 28.77
CA HIS A 708 4.25 12.52 27.35
C HIS A 708 5.33 11.92 26.43
N PRO A 709 4.99 11.24 25.32
CA PRO A 709 5.98 10.67 24.39
C PRO A 709 6.96 11.69 23.81
N ALA A 710 6.46 12.84 23.32
CA ALA A 710 7.31 13.89 22.74
C ALA A 710 8.32 14.49 23.74
N ALA A 711 8.03 14.42 25.05
CA ALA A 711 8.97 14.81 26.09
C ALA A 711 10.19 13.88 26.12
N LEU A 712 9.96 12.57 25.94
CA LEU A 712 11.02 11.56 25.86
C LEU A 712 11.84 11.72 24.58
N ASP A 713 11.21 12.13 23.47
CA ASP A 713 11.94 12.47 22.24
C ASP A 713 12.82 13.71 22.39
N LEU A 714 12.34 14.75 23.08
CA LEU A 714 13.19 15.90 23.43
C LEU A 714 14.35 15.45 24.34
N LEU A 715 14.06 14.68 25.39
CA LEU A 715 15.09 14.12 26.29
C LEU A 715 16.14 13.33 25.49
N ARG A 716 15.70 12.54 24.51
CA ARG A 716 16.58 11.76 23.64
C ARG A 716 17.57 12.65 22.90
N GLN A 717 17.17 13.83 22.42
CA GLN A 717 18.12 14.79 21.81
C GLN A 717 19.03 15.45 22.86
N LEU A 718 18.47 15.85 24.00
CA LEU A 718 19.24 16.47 25.08
C LEU A 718 20.29 15.51 25.66
N VAL A 719 20.04 14.20 25.68
CA VAL A 719 21.04 13.20 26.07
C VAL A 719 22.21 13.13 25.08
N LEU A 720 21.98 13.33 23.78
CA LEU A 720 23.09 13.40 22.82
C LEU A 720 23.95 14.64 23.04
N LEU A 721 23.30 15.76 23.37
CA LEU A 721 23.95 17.04 23.59
C LEU A 721 24.73 17.07 24.92
N PHE A 722 24.09 16.69 26.03
CA PHE A 722 24.64 16.80 27.38
C PHE A 722 25.24 15.51 27.92
N GLY A 723 25.18 14.39 27.20
CA GLY A 723 25.61 13.08 27.71
C GLY A 723 27.10 12.97 28.07
N ARG A 724 27.92 13.93 27.62
CA ARG A 724 29.35 14.05 27.94
C ARG A 724 29.70 15.27 28.78
N ASP A 725 28.69 16.03 29.24
CA ASP A 725 28.91 17.21 30.07
C ASP A 725 29.63 16.81 31.37
N PRO A 726 30.79 17.43 31.70
CA PRO A 726 31.52 17.13 32.93
C PRO A 726 30.68 17.33 34.20
N ASN A 727 29.68 18.21 34.17
CA ASN A 727 28.81 18.49 35.31
C ASN A 727 27.63 17.50 35.44
N ASN A 728 27.49 16.56 34.50
CA ASN A 728 26.44 15.55 34.46
C ASN A 728 25.02 16.11 34.68
N VAL A 729 24.71 17.27 34.08
CA VAL A 729 23.44 17.98 34.34
C VAL A 729 22.23 17.19 33.84
N ILE A 730 22.41 16.33 32.83
CA ILE A 730 21.36 15.47 32.26
C ILE A 730 21.08 14.21 33.09
N GLY A 731 22.06 13.71 33.85
CA GLY A 731 21.95 12.47 34.61
C GLY A 731 20.77 12.44 35.58
N PRO A 732 20.62 13.45 36.47
CA PRO A 732 19.48 13.55 37.38
C PRO A 732 18.13 13.64 36.65
N VAL A 733 18.06 14.37 35.55
CA VAL A 733 16.82 14.53 34.76
C VAL A 733 16.40 13.20 34.12
N PHE A 734 17.36 12.46 33.56
CA PHE A 734 17.12 11.12 33.02
C PHE A 734 16.67 10.15 34.11
N ALA A 735 17.32 10.16 35.28
CA ALA A 735 16.97 9.31 36.42
C ALA A 735 15.55 9.58 36.94
N ASP A 736 15.17 10.86 37.09
CA ASP A 736 13.83 11.28 37.52
C ASP A 736 12.76 10.82 36.52
N ILE A 737 12.94 11.12 35.24
CA ILE A 737 11.97 10.79 34.18
C ILE A 737 11.81 9.28 34.07
N SER A 738 12.92 8.55 34.04
CA SER A 738 12.91 7.09 34.02
C SER A 738 12.19 6.51 35.25
N SER A 739 12.43 7.05 36.45
CA SER A 739 11.73 6.62 37.66
C SER A 739 10.22 6.83 37.55
N ILE A 740 9.77 7.96 37.00
CA ILE A 740 8.34 8.25 36.79
C ILE A 740 7.74 7.25 35.79
N THR A 741 8.37 7.05 34.63
CA THR A 741 7.88 6.09 33.63
C THR A 741 7.76 4.68 34.21
N LEU A 742 8.79 4.20 34.91
CA LEU A 742 8.79 2.88 35.53
C LEU A 742 7.74 2.78 36.65
N SER A 743 7.53 3.83 37.44
CA SER A 743 6.46 3.85 38.45
C SER A 743 5.06 3.71 37.84
N GLY A 744 4.82 4.33 36.68
CA GLY A 744 3.58 4.16 35.91
C GLY A 744 3.41 2.72 35.41
N VAL A 745 4.48 2.11 34.91
CA VAL A 745 4.49 0.69 34.52
C VAL A 745 4.17 -0.22 35.71
N ARG A 746 4.75 0.02 36.90
CA ARG A 746 4.40 -0.75 38.13
C ARG A 746 2.94 -0.59 38.51
N ALA A 747 2.42 0.64 38.46
CA ALA A 747 1.03 0.91 38.78
C ALA A 747 0.10 0.15 37.82
N CYS A 748 0.40 0.18 36.51
CA CYS A 748 -0.32 -0.60 35.50
C CYS A 748 -0.31 -2.11 35.82
N ARG A 749 0.86 -2.68 36.11
CA ARG A 749 1.01 -4.09 36.52
C ARG A 749 0.20 -4.44 37.77
N SER A 750 0.18 -3.55 38.77
CA SER A 750 -0.51 -3.78 40.04
C SER A 750 -2.04 -3.89 39.90
N VAL A 751 -2.61 -3.28 38.86
CA VAL A 751 -4.04 -3.30 38.55
C VAL A 751 -4.36 -4.33 37.45
N HIS A 752 -3.39 -5.14 37.02
CA HIS A 752 -3.49 -6.02 35.85
C HIS A 752 -3.91 -5.27 34.56
N GLY A 753 -3.49 -4.00 34.44
CA GLY A 753 -3.69 -3.20 33.24
C GLY A 753 -2.81 -3.69 32.08
N SER A 754 -3.21 -3.34 30.86
CA SER A 754 -2.46 -3.67 29.64
C SER A 754 -1.49 -2.56 29.27
N LEU A 755 -0.22 -2.91 29.01
CA LEU A 755 0.77 -1.95 28.48
C LEU A 755 0.44 -1.45 27.07
N SER A 756 -0.50 -2.10 26.36
CA SER A 756 -1.02 -1.63 25.07
C SER A 756 -1.64 -0.24 25.17
N GLU A 757 -2.28 0.11 26.30
CA GLU A 757 -2.83 1.45 26.53
C GLU A 757 -1.74 2.54 26.62
N TRP A 758 -0.49 2.14 26.86
CA TRP A 758 0.67 3.02 27.03
C TRP A 758 1.67 2.85 25.88
N ALA A 759 1.27 2.22 24.77
CA ALA A 759 2.17 1.80 23.69
C ALA A 759 3.01 2.95 23.12
N ASP A 760 2.43 4.14 22.91
CA ASP A 760 3.16 5.30 22.37
C ASP A 760 4.24 5.84 23.33
N LEU A 761 3.91 5.88 24.62
CA LEU A 761 4.88 6.28 25.65
C LEU A 761 6.00 5.25 25.76
N MET A 762 5.65 3.97 25.72
CA MET A 762 6.60 2.87 25.75
C MET A 762 7.50 2.84 24.52
N TYR A 763 6.95 3.11 23.34
CA TYR A 763 7.71 3.26 22.09
C TYR A 763 8.80 4.32 22.24
N ALA A 764 8.44 5.52 22.70
CA ALA A 764 9.38 6.63 22.88
C ALA A 764 10.40 6.34 24.00
N TYR A 765 9.97 5.76 25.12
CA TYR A 765 10.85 5.42 26.24
C TYR A 765 11.89 4.35 25.88
N LEU A 766 11.47 3.25 25.26
CA LEU A 766 12.38 2.20 24.81
C LEU A 766 13.33 2.73 23.72
N GLY A 767 12.85 3.65 22.88
CA GLY A 767 13.67 4.33 21.87
C GLY A 767 14.75 5.22 22.50
N LEU A 768 14.41 5.95 23.56
CA LEU A 768 15.35 6.68 24.40
C LEU A 768 16.39 5.73 25.00
N LEU A 769 15.96 4.66 25.68
CA LEU A 769 16.86 3.69 26.32
C LEU A 769 17.80 3.03 25.31
N ALA A 770 17.31 2.64 24.13
CA ALA A 770 18.13 2.09 23.05
C ALA A 770 19.23 3.08 22.64
N GLN A 771 18.91 4.37 22.53
CA GLN A 771 19.89 5.40 22.20
C GLN A 771 20.90 5.62 23.33
N VAL A 772 20.45 5.63 24.59
CA VAL A 772 21.35 5.75 25.75
C VAL A 772 22.32 4.57 25.77
N CYS A 773 21.84 3.34 25.59
CA CYS A 773 22.70 2.15 25.45
C CYS A 773 23.71 2.31 24.32
N LYS A 774 23.29 2.81 23.15
CA LYS A 774 24.15 2.91 21.97
C LYS A 774 25.22 3.99 22.07
N LYS A 775 24.91 5.15 22.69
CA LYS A 775 25.74 6.35 22.62
C LYS A 775 26.33 6.79 23.96
N ASN A 776 25.63 6.57 25.07
CA ASN A 776 25.97 7.10 26.39
C ASN A 776 25.70 6.07 27.52
N THR A 777 26.20 4.85 27.40
CA THR A 777 25.95 3.74 28.36
C THR A 777 26.29 4.09 29.81
N ARG A 778 27.21 5.03 30.03
CA ARG A 778 27.56 5.55 31.36
C ARG A 778 26.36 6.12 32.12
N LEU A 779 25.40 6.74 31.43
CA LEU A 779 24.19 7.29 32.06
C LEU A 779 23.31 6.19 32.67
N LEU A 780 23.19 5.03 32.02
CA LEU A 780 22.48 3.88 32.60
C LEU A 780 23.20 3.34 33.84
N LEU A 781 24.53 3.27 33.78
CA LEU A 781 25.35 2.77 34.89
C LEU A 781 25.36 3.70 36.11
N GLN A 782 24.90 4.95 35.98
CA GLN A 782 24.68 5.86 37.11
C GLN A 782 23.40 5.55 37.90
N ILE A 783 22.47 4.77 37.31
CA ILE A 783 21.20 4.37 37.92
C ILE A 783 21.01 2.84 37.89
N PRO A 784 21.95 2.06 38.46
CA PRO A 784 21.95 0.60 38.36
C PRO A 784 20.67 -0.05 38.93
N ASP A 785 20.04 0.59 39.92
CA ASP A 785 18.83 0.08 40.58
C ASP A 785 17.60 0.05 39.65
N GLN A 786 17.59 0.89 38.59
CA GLN A 786 16.47 0.96 37.65
C GLN A 786 16.62 -0.03 36.47
N ILE A 787 17.84 -0.47 36.16
CA ILE A 787 18.15 -1.29 34.97
C ILE A 787 17.33 -2.60 34.90
N PRO A 788 17.20 -3.39 35.98
CA PRO A 788 16.42 -4.63 35.92
C PRO A 788 14.97 -4.40 35.50
N GLU A 789 14.38 -3.31 35.98
CA GLU A 789 12.99 -2.97 35.69
C GLU A 789 12.81 -2.46 34.25
N MET A 790 13.77 -1.69 33.73
CA MET A 790 13.80 -1.27 32.32
C MET A 790 13.81 -2.48 31.37
N LEU A 791 14.64 -3.48 31.69
CA LEU A 791 14.76 -4.70 30.88
C LEU A 791 13.50 -5.55 30.95
N GLN A 792 12.92 -5.70 32.14
CA GLN A 792 11.65 -6.41 32.33
C GLN A 792 10.51 -5.74 31.55
N CYS A 793 10.46 -4.41 31.56
CA CYS A 793 9.50 -3.64 30.78
C CYS A 793 9.63 -3.89 29.27
N ALA A 794 10.87 -3.92 28.75
CA ALA A 794 11.11 -4.23 27.35
C ALA A 794 10.72 -5.67 26.96
N ILE A 795 10.92 -6.64 27.85
CA ILE A 795 10.50 -8.03 27.63
C ILE A 795 8.97 -8.11 27.49
N GLU A 796 8.22 -7.42 28.35
CA GLU A 796 6.76 -7.38 28.26
C GLU A 796 6.28 -6.68 26.98
N CYS A 797 6.97 -5.63 26.54
CA CYS A 797 6.63 -4.96 25.28
C CYS A 797 6.89 -5.83 24.02
N LEU A 798 7.63 -6.94 24.11
CA LEU A 798 7.83 -7.86 22.97
C LEU A 798 6.61 -8.72 22.64
N THR A 799 5.65 -8.85 23.55
CA THR A 799 4.42 -9.64 23.33
C THR A 799 3.24 -8.78 22.90
N LEU A 800 3.42 -7.47 22.83
CA LEU A 800 2.37 -6.52 22.46
C LEU A 800 2.00 -6.61 20.97
N PRO A 801 0.75 -6.28 20.60
CA PRO A 801 0.33 -6.25 19.20
C PRO A 801 0.91 -5.06 18.41
N GLU A 802 1.32 -3.96 19.08
CA GLU A 802 1.81 -2.75 18.44
C GLU A 802 3.25 -2.92 17.90
N THR A 803 3.38 -3.04 16.58
CA THR A 803 4.65 -3.33 15.89
C THR A 803 5.75 -2.31 16.15
N ALA A 804 5.41 -1.02 16.23
CA ALA A 804 6.37 0.05 16.52
C ALA A 804 7.01 -0.14 17.90
N THR A 805 6.20 -0.44 18.92
CA THR A 805 6.64 -0.65 20.30
C THR A 805 7.50 -1.91 20.42
N VAL A 806 7.09 -3.01 19.79
CA VAL A 806 7.87 -4.26 19.73
C VAL A 806 9.24 -4.02 19.07
N LYS A 807 9.29 -3.25 17.99
CA LYS A 807 10.56 -2.89 17.32
C LYS A 807 11.46 -2.06 18.22
N SER A 808 10.90 -1.08 18.94
CA SER A 808 11.64 -0.26 19.91
C SER A 808 12.19 -1.10 21.07
N ALA A 809 11.38 -2.04 21.60
CA ALA A 809 11.78 -3.00 22.61
C ALA A 809 12.93 -3.90 22.13
N GLY A 810 12.81 -4.47 20.94
CA GLY A 810 13.83 -5.31 20.32
C GLY A 810 15.15 -4.57 20.10
N ASN A 811 15.09 -3.31 19.64
CA ASN A 811 16.26 -2.44 19.47
C ASN A 811 16.98 -2.17 20.80
N PHE A 812 16.23 -1.83 21.85
CA PHE A 812 16.79 -1.58 23.18
C PHE A 812 17.46 -2.85 23.73
N LEU A 813 16.75 -3.98 23.73
CA LEU A 813 17.28 -5.25 24.23
C LEU A 813 18.53 -5.69 23.46
N THR A 814 18.49 -5.62 22.13
CA THR A 814 19.64 -5.92 21.26
C THR A 814 20.85 -5.05 21.62
N HIS A 815 20.64 -3.74 21.77
CA HIS A 815 21.72 -2.84 22.15
C HIS A 815 22.24 -3.12 23.57
N ALA A 816 21.36 -3.38 24.54
CA ALA A 816 21.71 -3.69 25.92
C ALA A 816 22.51 -5.00 26.04
N ILE A 817 22.12 -6.05 25.31
CA ILE A 817 22.81 -7.35 25.24
C ILE A 817 24.20 -7.20 24.62
N MET A 818 24.37 -6.31 23.64
CA MET A 818 25.65 -6.10 22.95
C MET A 818 26.60 -5.13 23.68
N GLN A 819 26.25 -4.62 24.87
CA GLN A 819 27.07 -3.67 25.64
C GLN A 819 28.25 -4.31 26.40
N THR A 820 29.00 -3.43 27.09
CA THR A 820 30.15 -3.71 27.97
C THR A 820 29.92 -4.83 29.01
N PRO A 821 31.00 -5.45 29.52
CA PRO A 821 30.93 -6.53 30.52
C PRO A 821 30.13 -6.20 31.78
N HIS A 822 30.08 -4.94 32.22
CA HIS A 822 29.29 -4.54 33.38
C HIS A 822 27.78 -4.63 33.11
N MET A 823 27.31 -4.35 31.89
CA MET A 823 25.89 -4.50 31.55
C MET A 823 25.47 -5.98 31.56
N GLN A 824 26.40 -6.89 31.24
CA GLN A 824 26.14 -8.33 31.24
C GLN A 824 25.71 -8.87 32.61
N THR A 825 26.09 -8.21 33.72
CA THR A 825 25.64 -8.63 35.06
C THR A 825 24.14 -8.48 35.26
N PHE A 826 23.49 -7.59 34.51
CA PHE A 826 22.04 -7.38 34.53
C PHE A 826 21.31 -8.20 33.46
N ILE A 827 21.99 -8.55 32.36
CA ILE A 827 21.40 -9.33 31.25
C ILE A 827 21.33 -10.82 31.58
N LEU A 828 22.39 -11.40 32.14
CA LEU A 828 22.43 -12.85 32.44
C LEU A 828 21.24 -13.37 33.27
N PRO A 829 20.76 -12.66 34.32
CA PRO A 829 19.60 -13.10 35.10
C PRO A 829 18.28 -13.17 34.33
N ILE A 830 18.12 -12.40 33.25
CA ILE A 830 16.86 -12.28 32.49
C ILE A 830 16.90 -13.00 31.14
N SER A 831 18.08 -13.44 30.68
CA SER A 831 18.26 -14.07 29.36
C SER A 831 17.38 -15.28 29.14
N GLU A 832 17.21 -16.14 30.15
CA GLU A 832 16.34 -17.32 30.06
C GLU A 832 14.87 -16.95 29.87
N GLN A 833 14.38 -15.95 30.63
CA GLN A 833 13.02 -15.43 30.49
C GLN A 833 12.80 -14.81 29.11
N LEU A 834 13.78 -14.04 28.61
CA LEU A 834 13.72 -13.41 27.30
C LEU A 834 13.64 -14.45 26.18
N VAL A 835 14.44 -15.52 26.24
CA VAL A 835 14.34 -16.66 25.31
C VAL A 835 12.95 -17.31 25.39
N SER A 836 12.41 -17.47 26.61
CA SER A 836 11.06 -18.02 26.81
C SER A 836 9.98 -17.17 26.14
N VAL A 837 10.07 -15.85 26.21
CA VAL A 837 9.12 -14.92 25.56
C VAL A 837 9.26 -14.95 24.03
N VAL A 838 10.49 -14.95 23.50
CA VAL A 838 10.70 -15.07 22.05
C VAL A 838 10.09 -16.35 21.50
N VAL A 839 10.26 -17.49 22.20
CA VAL A 839 9.64 -18.76 21.83
C VAL A 839 8.11 -18.68 21.90
N GLN A 840 7.54 -18.02 22.90
CA GLN A 840 6.10 -17.79 23.01
C GLN A 840 5.54 -17.04 21.77
N CYS A 841 6.23 -15.96 21.36
CA CYS A 841 5.86 -15.18 20.18
C CYS A 841 5.90 -16.00 18.88
N ILE A 842 6.91 -16.86 18.72
CA ILE A 842 7.00 -17.80 17.57
C ILE A 842 5.83 -18.79 17.55
N GLY A 843 5.31 -19.16 18.73
CA GLY A 843 4.16 -20.03 18.92
C GLY A 843 2.81 -19.46 18.46
N GLY A 844 2.74 -18.15 18.19
CA GLY A 844 1.55 -17.51 17.60
C GLY A 844 0.95 -16.35 18.41
N GLU A 845 1.62 -15.89 19.46
CA GLU A 845 1.18 -14.70 20.24
C GLU A 845 1.31 -13.39 19.44
N VAL A 846 2.26 -13.33 18.51
CA VAL A 846 2.46 -12.19 17.59
C VAL A 846 2.29 -12.66 16.15
N GLN A 847 1.84 -11.76 15.27
CA GLN A 847 1.74 -12.06 13.83
C GLN A 847 3.11 -12.44 13.25
N ARG A 848 3.14 -13.48 12.41
CA ARG A 848 4.36 -14.05 11.80
C ARG A 848 5.19 -13.05 11.00
N THR A 849 4.54 -12.05 10.40
CA THR A 849 5.21 -10.99 9.65
C THR A 849 6.05 -10.07 10.55
N ASN A 850 5.79 -10.05 11.86
CA ASN A 850 6.36 -9.11 12.80
C ASN A 850 7.43 -9.74 13.73
N LEU A 851 7.97 -10.91 13.37
CA LEU A 851 8.99 -11.62 14.16
C LEU A 851 10.42 -11.08 13.99
N GLU A 852 10.62 -10.04 13.19
CA GLU A 852 11.95 -9.45 12.92
C GLU A 852 12.64 -8.93 14.19
N PRO A 853 11.97 -8.16 15.10
CA PRO A 853 12.59 -7.72 16.35
C PRO A 853 12.99 -8.88 17.27
N HIS A 854 12.21 -9.97 17.28
CA HIS A 854 12.52 -11.18 18.06
C HIS A 854 13.75 -11.92 17.49
N ALA A 855 13.90 -11.93 16.16
CA ALA A 855 15.08 -12.49 15.49
C ALA A 855 16.35 -11.71 15.82
N GLU A 856 16.29 -10.37 15.86
CA GLU A 856 17.42 -9.51 16.25
C GLU A 856 17.87 -9.78 17.68
N VAL A 857 16.93 -9.83 18.62
CA VAL A 857 17.21 -10.11 20.03
C VAL A 857 17.81 -11.50 20.22
N LEU A 858 17.24 -12.52 19.56
CA LEU A 858 17.74 -13.89 19.64
C LEU A 858 19.14 -14.02 19.05
N LEU A 859 19.42 -13.31 17.95
CA LEU A 859 20.75 -13.24 17.34
C LEU A 859 21.76 -12.53 18.26
N ALA A 860 21.35 -11.46 18.95
CA ALA A 860 22.19 -10.75 19.91
C ALA A 860 22.58 -11.64 21.10
N LEU A 861 21.62 -12.43 21.62
CA LEU A 861 21.88 -13.45 22.62
C LEU A 861 22.82 -14.52 22.09
N ASN A 862 22.62 -15.01 20.85
CA ASN A 862 23.48 -16.03 20.24
C ASN A 862 24.95 -15.59 20.13
N LYS A 863 25.20 -14.30 19.92
CA LYS A 863 26.55 -13.74 19.86
C LYS A 863 27.22 -13.60 21.22
N THR A 864 26.48 -13.61 22.32
CA THR A 864 26.99 -13.29 23.68
C THR A 864 26.91 -14.45 24.65
N CYS A 865 25.72 -15.00 24.87
CA CYS A 865 25.44 -15.86 26.02
C CYS A 865 24.33 -16.91 25.82
N LEU A 866 23.76 -17.07 24.61
CA LEU A 866 22.66 -18.02 24.37
C LEU A 866 23.09 -19.46 24.62
N GLU A 867 22.30 -20.16 25.43
CA GLU A 867 22.50 -21.58 25.70
C GLU A 867 21.35 -22.44 25.16
N ALA A 868 21.69 -23.61 24.60
CA ALA A 868 20.71 -24.56 24.06
C ALA A 868 19.65 -24.98 25.09
N ARG A 869 20.00 -25.03 26.38
CA ARG A 869 19.09 -25.43 27.47
C ARG A 869 17.92 -24.47 27.63
N TRP A 870 18.11 -23.17 27.40
CA TRP A 870 17.03 -22.18 27.55
C TRP A 870 15.96 -22.35 26.47
N LEU A 871 16.37 -22.61 25.22
CA LEU A 871 15.42 -22.91 24.14
C LEU A 871 14.64 -24.20 24.41
N ARG A 872 15.29 -25.25 24.93
CA ARG A 872 14.63 -26.50 25.31
C ARG A 872 13.61 -26.29 26.44
N THR A 873 14.02 -25.59 27.50
CA THR A 873 13.17 -25.28 28.65
C THR A 873 11.96 -24.42 28.24
N ALA A 874 12.16 -23.47 27.31
CA ALA A 874 11.08 -22.67 26.75
C ALA A 874 10.06 -23.51 25.96
N PHE A 875 10.51 -24.48 25.16
CA PHE A 875 9.62 -25.40 24.45
C PHE A 875 8.84 -26.33 25.39
N GLU A 876 9.43 -26.73 26.51
CA GLU A 876 8.76 -27.53 27.54
C GLU A 876 7.68 -26.70 28.25
N LYS A 877 8.03 -25.47 28.66
CA LYS A 877 7.10 -24.52 29.31
C LYS A 877 5.90 -24.17 28.44
N HIS A 878 6.13 -23.94 27.15
CA HIS A 878 5.12 -23.52 26.18
C HIS A 878 4.62 -24.66 25.30
N GLY A 879 4.72 -25.90 25.75
CA GLY A 879 4.43 -27.09 24.95
C GLY A 879 3.05 -27.11 24.27
N ALA A 880 2.04 -26.49 24.89
CA ALA A 880 0.68 -26.37 24.35
C ALA A 880 0.59 -25.52 23.07
N LEU A 881 1.53 -24.59 22.85
CA LEU A 881 1.58 -23.76 21.66
C LEU A 881 2.19 -24.48 20.45
N PHE A 882 2.84 -25.64 20.65
CA PHE A 882 3.65 -26.28 19.62
C PHE A 882 3.20 -27.72 19.30
N ASN A 883 2.67 -27.91 18.09
CA ASN A 883 2.23 -29.20 17.55
C ASN A 883 3.29 -29.92 16.70
N VAL A 884 4.47 -29.30 16.54
CA VAL A 884 5.62 -29.90 15.83
C VAL A 884 6.28 -31.02 16.61
N SER A 885 6.88 -31.98 15.88
CA SER A 885 7.59 -33.13 16.47
C SER A 885 8.84 -32.73 17.25
N GLN A 886 9.27 -33.58 18.21
CA GLN A 886 10.48 -33.34 18.98
C GLN A 886 11.74 -33.22 18.09
N ALA A 887 11.80 -33.97 16.98
CA ALA A 887 12.90 -33.89 16.02
C ALA A 887 12.98 -32.53 15.32
N GLN A 888 11.82 -31.92 15.01
CA GLN A 888 11.75 -30.57 14.43
C GLN A 888 12.15 -29.50 15.45
N LYS A 889 11.74 -29.63 16.71
CA LYS A 889 12.18 -28.75 17.82
C LYS A 889 13.71 -28.80 17.99
N GLU A 890 14.29 -30.01 18.02
CA GLU A 890 15.75 -30.22 18.07
C GLU A 890 16.48 -29.63 16.85
N ALA A 891 15.93 -29.79 15.64
CA ALA A 891 16.50 -29.20 14.43
C ALA A 891 16.49 -27.67 14.47
N PHE A 892 15.39 -27.07 14.94
CA PHE A 892 15.28 -25.63 15.13
C PHE A 892 16.34 -25.11 16.11
N VAL A 893 16.49 -25.73 17.29
CA VAL A 893 17.52 -25.34 18.28
C VAL A 893 18.92 -25.38 17.68
N ARG A 894 19.27 -26.43 16.92
CA ARG A 894 20.58 -26.53 16.27
C ARG A 894 20.79 -25.45 15.22
N ASN A 895 19.77 -25.13 14.43
CA ASN A 895 19.87 -24.13 13.38
C ASN A 895 20.00 -22.72 13.99
N VAL A 896 19.18 -22.37 14.99
CA VAL A 896 19.28 -21.08 15.72
C VAL A 896 20.70 -20.84 16.25
N LEU A 897 21.32 -21.84 16.89
CA LEU A 897 22.66 -21.69 17.46
C LEU A 897 23.76 -21.51 16.39
N ARG A 898 23.54 -22.00 15.16
CA ARG A 898 24.48 -21.87 14.04
C ARG A 898 24.33 -20.54 13.29
N GLU A 899 23.16 -19.92 13.34
CA GLU A 899 22.89 -18.71 12.57
C GLU A 899 23.69 -17.49 13.05
N ARG A 900 24.11 -16.66 12.09
CA ARG A 900 24.94 -15.46 12.35
C ARG A 900 24.40 -14.17 11.73
N THR A 901 23.37 -14.28 10.88
CA THR A 901 22.79 -13.16 10.13
C THR A 901 21.33 -12.95 10.50
N ASN A 902 20.87 -11.70 10.58
CA ASN A 902 19.49 -11.37 10.99
C ASN A 902 18.45 -11.92 9.99
N LYS A 903 18.67 -11.71 8.69
CA LYS A 903 17.76 -12.16 7.63
C LYS A 903 17.45 -13.66 7.72
N ARG A 904 18.49 -14.50 7.83
CA ARG A 904 18.31 -15.95 7.97
C ARG A 904 17.66 -16.37 9.29
N MET A 905 18.00 -15.67 10.39
CA MET A 905 17.35 -15.91 11.67
C MET A 905 15.84 -15.65 11.56
N PHE A 906 15.45 -14.54 10.93
CA PHE A 906 14.06 -14.17 10.70
C PHE A 906 13.32 -15.17 9.81
N GLU A 907 13.89 -15.54 8.65
CA GLU A 907 13.35 -16.58 7.76
C GLU A 907 13.13 -17.89 8.52
N LEU A 908 14.11 -18.29 9.35
CA LEU A 908 14.03 -19.49 10.18
C LEU A 908 12.91 -19.43 11.23
N LEU A 909 12.69 -18.27 11.86
CA LEU A 909 11.57 -18.07 12.79
C LEU A 909 10.22 -18.17 12.07
N GLN A 910 10.10 -17.56 10.89
CA GLN A 910 8.88 -17.60 10.09
C GLN A 910 8.56 -19.01 9.60
N ASP A 911 9.55 -19.72 9.05
CA ASP A 911 9.42 -21.09 8.58
C ASP A 911 8.99 -22.03 9.70
N PHE A 912 9.58 -21.89 10.88
CA PHE A 912 9.22 -22.72 12.02
C PHE A 912 7.80 -22.43 12.54
N SER A 913 7.41 -21.15 12.61
CA SER A 913 6.05 -20.77 12.97
C SER A 913 5.01 -21.27 11.95
N LEU A 914 5.34 -21.23 10.65
CA LEU A 914 4.55 -21.82 9.57
C LEU A 914 4.39 -23.33 9.72
N GLN A 915 5.49 -24.05 9.97
CA GLN A 915 5.48 -25.49 10.22
C GLN A 915 4.59 -25.85 11.42
N ASN A 916 4.60 -25.03 12.47
CA ASN A 916 3.79 -25.26 13.66
C ASN A 916 2.29 -25.21 13.39
N LEU A 917 1.85 -24.29 12.54
CA LEU A 917 0.45 -24.18 12.16
C LEU A 917 0.01 -25.30 11.22
N ALA A 918 0.87 -25.69 10.27
CA ALA A 918 0.61 -26.85 9.44
C ALA A 918 0.54 -28.15 10.26
N ALA A 919 1.31 -28.25 11.35
CA ALA A 919 1.23 -29.37 12.26
C ALA A 919 -0.06 -29.34 13.12
N ALA A 920 -0.56 -28.16 13.49
CA ALA A 920 -1.81 -28.01 14.24
C ALA A 920 -3.03 -28.54 13.46
N SER A 921 -3.11 -28.29 12.15
CA SER A 921 -4.15 -28.84 11.28
C SER A 921 -4.04 -30.36 11.14
N ASN A 922 -2.80 -30.89 11.06
CA ASN A 922 -2.55 -32.32 10.87
C ASN A 922 -2.70 -33.15 12.17
N TRP A 923 -2.44 -32.56 13.35
CA TRP A 923 -2.58 -33.24 14.64
C TRP A 923 -4.04 -33.54 14.96
N ASN A 924 -4.96 -32.62 14.64
CA ASN A 924 -6.39 -32.83 14.74
C ASN A 924 -6.87 -33.99 13.84
N ALA A 925 -6.17 -34.27 12.74
CA ALA A 925 -6.47 -35.38 11.84
C ALA A 925 -5.90 -36.75 12.28
N ARG A 926 -4.97 -36.81 13.25
CA ARG A 926 -4.29 -38.06 13.68
C ARG A 926 -4.78 -38.66 15.00
N LYS A 927 -5.62 -37.95 15.77
CA LYS A 927 -6.19 -38.44 17.04
C LYS A 927 -7.48 -39.26 16.88
N GLN A 928 -7.91 -39.49 15.64
CA GLN A 928 -8.99 -40.39 15.22
C GLN A 928 -8.47 -41.27 14.08
#